data_AF-A0A816U5E0-F1
#
_entry.id   AF-A0A816U5E0-F1
#
_cell.length_a   1.000
_cell.length_b   1.000
_cell.length_c   1.000
_cell.angle_alpha   90.00
_cell.angle_beta   90.00
_cell.angle_gamma   90.00
#
_symmetry.space_group_name_H-M   'P 1'
#
loop_
_entity.id
_entity.type
_entity.pdbx_description
1 polymer ?
#
loop_
_entity_poly.entity_id
_entity_poly.type
_entity_poly.pdbx_seq_one_letter_code
_entity_poly.pdbx_strand_id
1 'polypeptide(L)'
;MLFGTVTCFKTGTCWFGQPASLGVWESNHYLITTCALYRLAITHLQDVYDHNYLAADFQAINGSCRDVHMIITTELAKFNISSRFFRLAREEIALANIMADLIYDPASYTHFDNEEFENGSKFVMMQLRAAQSSLARREWQYARMAIGFMLHSMQDFYSHSNWIELGMREPNRDLAMGRRLGSTANKDTRTCKSCNGSDEDCIRNNLIVDQYLTTGYFSYTYPIQTPPGKCHHGYTCDFPGENSEYCEGISKDSMYSPHRHLHYTAASVAYSATTKVLNELRASTNTYTFGKFLGLTNSFSLVFVIDVSNRLQPLVGMIRTVTSQLVDSVQNISNKPSNYILSPFNGSHWGPIRVVTKINEFFDLIESLNETKLQHSSKHYYDSLNEALKACESESLVFFFTDAPSHEPCPQGLTRALARLKKTKIDVLFVNSSQSTSETISELNHFAVTTGGLFINIDITQPKINGKFIYRRLQETLGYECILFESMSNHSEGVFMIDTTATSFHINVVSSSPSIAFQLIEPMGSMLRRNPSVQSDYLQMFSIVVTAQSDVGQWKYTCSEDCVIEVNMKSEFRCRTQLYAPLSNELSEGIVVTPPLFNQSGVATMTTCDDPNQVSNNSIQLISTTGDILSEYLATNGFIQMIKIPLQSFRIGTCITRHDGTLAYRDERPLIEISRIMMIVHNQPLVAISDERLNVTYRIQNDANRSLYVQLDIDGVLKNSKWYSINSKSPRSDFIIIDTSQYPLKNETVRFIPLIFTLQAFKDNKQTASDEILFRHEQIVPFYVQDSDIHLEASTHFVNTA
;
A
#
# COMPACT_ATOMS: atom_id res chain seq x y z
N MET A 1 -37.75 -23.05 1.47
CA MET A 1 -38.08 -23.16 0.02
C MET A 1 -38.56 -21.77 -0.40
N LEU A 2 -37.94 -20.97 -1.25
CA LEU A 2 -36.81 -21.10 -2.18
C LEU A 2 -35.79 -19.95 -1.93
N PHE A 3 -34.51 -20.29 -2.07
CA PHE A 3 -33.38 -19.37 -2.22
C PHE A 3 -33.35 -18.80 -3.65
N GLY A 4 -32.76 -17.61 -3.86
CA GLY A 4 -32.50 -17.07 -5.20
C GLY A 4 -31.93 -15.65 -5.25
N THR A 5 -30.63 -15.52 -4.95
CA THR A 5 -29.60 -14.67 -5.59
C THR A 5 -29.91 -13.24 -6.07
N VAL A 6 -29.14 -12.30 -5.52
CA VAL A 6 -28.91 -10.91 -5.96
C VAL A 6 -28.35 -10.87 -7.38
N THR A 7 -29.11 -10.28 -8.30
CA THR A 7 -28.72 -10.01 -9.69
C THR A 7 -27.75 -8.82 -9.78
N CYS A 8 -26.51 -9.12 -10.18
CA CYS A 8 -25.69 -8.22 -10.98
C CYS A 8 -26.49 -7.77 -12.22
N PHE A 9 -26.42 -6.50 -12.62
CA PHE A 9 -27.07 -6.04 -13.85
C PHE A 9 -26.36 -6.63 -15.07
N LYS A 10 -26.97 -7.68 -15.63
CA LYS A 10 -27.05 -8.21 -17.01
C LYS A 10 -26.01 -7.97 -18.14
N THR A 11 -24.88 -7.29 -17.97
CA THR A 11 -23.75 -7.35 -18.94
C THR A 11 -22.39 -7.40 -18.23
N GLY A 12 -22.32 -8.19 -17.17
CA GLY A 12 -21.17 -8.27 -16.27
C GLY A 12 -19.86 -8.65 -16.96
N THR A 13 -19.04 -7.63 -17.23
CA THR A 13 -17.58 -7.72 -17.28
C THR A 13 -17.03 -6.53 -16.51
N CYS A 14 -16.91 -6.67 -15.18
CA CYS A 14 -15.75 -6.06 -14.53
C CYS A 14 -14.54 -6.80 -15.11
N TRP A 15 -13.65 -6.09 -15.81
CA TRP A 15 -12.42 -6.64 -16.39
C TRP A 15 -11.37 -6.94 -15.31
N PHE A 16 -11.78 -7.71 -14.29
CA PHE A 16 -10.89 -8.43 -13.40
C PHE A 16 -11.21 -9.91 -13.60
N GLY A 17 -10.37 -10.58 -14.40
CA GLY A 17 -10.58 -11.96 -14.82
C GLY A 17 -10.52 -12.97 -13.67
N GLN A 18 -11.67 -13.61 -13.38
CA GLN A 18 -11.94 -15.04 -13.62
C GLN A 18 -13.34 -15.42 -13.07
N PRO A 19 -14.15 -16.23 -13.78
CA PRO A 19 -15.28 -16.93 -13.19
C PRO A 19 -14.80 -18.20 -12.47
N ALA A 20 -15.19 -18.34 -11.20
CA ALA A 20 -14.93 -19.52 -10.37
C ALA A 20 -15.73 -20.73 -10.87
N SER A 21 -15.23 -21.45 -11.89
CA SER A 21 -15.45 -22.88 -12.08
C SER A 21 -14.59 -23.39 -13.24
N LEU A 22 -13.83 -24.47 -13.02
CA LEU A 22 -12.93 -25.17 -13.95
C LEU A 22 -11.45 -24.73 -13.96
N GLY A 23 -10.71 -25.05 -12.87
CA GLY A 23 -9.39 -25.71 -12.90
C GLY A 23 -8.21 -25.21 -13.77
N VAL A 24 -8.30 -24.08 -14.46
CA VAL A 24 -7.20 -23.54 -15.28
C VAL A 24 -6.94 -22.11 -14.86
N TRP A 25 -5.84 -21.88 -14.14
CA TRP A 25 -5.34 -20.55 -13.80
C TRP A 25 -4.93 -19.81 -15.08
N GLU A 26 -5.69 -18.80 -15.44
CA GLU A 26 -5.45 -17.95 -16.61
C GLU A 26 -4.38 -16.89 -16.30
N SER A 27 -3.49 -16.57 -17.25
CA SER A 27 -2.35 -15.68 -16.98
C SER A 27 -2.74 -14.22 -17.15
N ASN A 28 -2.78 -13.47 -16.04
CA ASN A 28 -3.07 -12.03 -16.02
C ASN A 28 -1.81 -11.21 -15.67
N HIS A 29 -1.92 -9.87 -15.73
CA HIS A 29 -0.81 -8.95 -15.48
C HIS A 29 -0.17 -9.12 -14.09
N TYR A 30 -0.98 -9.39 -13.06
CA TYR A 30 -0.50 -9.71 -11.72
C TYR A 30 0.38 -10.98 -11.72
N LEU A 31 -0.08 -12.07 -12.34
CA LEU A 31 0.65 -13.34 -12.39
C LEU A 31 1.93 -13.23 -13.24
N ILE A 32 1.89 -12.51 -14.36
CA ILE A 32 3.07 -12.23 -15.19
C ILE A 32 4.13 -11.47 -14.39
N THR A 33 3.71 -10.40 -13.72
CA THR A 33 4.58 -9.52 -12.93
C THR A 33 5.19 -10.27 -11.75
N THR A 34 4.37 -10.95 -10.94
CA THR A 34 4.85 -11.73 -9.79
C THR A 34 5.81 -12.83 -10.22
N CYS A 35 5.53 -13.50 -11.33
CA CYS A 35 6.41 -14.55 -11.84
C CYS A 35 7.77 -14.03 -12.29
N ALA A 36 7.81 -12.90 -13.00
CA ALA A 36 9.07 -12.27 -13.36
C ALA A 36 9.87 -11.85 -12.11
N LEU A 37 9.22 -11.30 -11.09
CA LEU A 37 9.88 -10.90 -9.84
C LEU A 37 10.49 -12.08 -9.08
N TYR A 38 9.85 -13.26 -9.07
CA TYR A 38 10.45 -14.48 -8.55
C TYR A 38 11.72 -14.87 -9.30
N ARG A 39 11.71 -14.80 -10.63
CA ARG A 39 12.91 -15.05 -11.44
C ARG A 39 14.05 -14.09 -11.09
N LEU A 40 13.74 -12.80 -10.94
CA LEU A 40 14.73 -11.79 -10.58
C LEU A 40 15.28 -12.00 -9.16
N ALA A 41 14.47 -12.51 -8.23
CA ALA A 41 14.95 -12.91 -6.90
C ALA A 41 15.94 -14.07 -6.97
N ILE A 42 15.67 -15.09 -7.80
CA ILE A 42 16.59 -16.21 -8.05
C ILE A 42 17.92 -15.69 -8.60
N THR A 43 17.86 -14.85 -9.64
CA THR A 43 19.05 -14.24 -10.24
C THR A 43 19.84 -13.42 -9.22
N HIS A 44 19.17 -12.67 -8.35
CA HIS A 44 19.84 -11.94 -7.28
C HIS A 44 20.55 -12.88 -6.28
N LEU A 45 19.92 -14.00 -5.91
CA LEU A 45 20.55 -14.99 -5.05
C LEU A 45 21.78 -15.64 -5.70
N GLN A 46 21.73 -15.88 -7.01
CA GLN A 46 22.90 -16.34 -7.78
C GLN A 46 24.02 -15.30 -7.77
N ASP A 47 23.71 -14.05 -8.10
CA ASP A 47 24.69 -12.97 -8.19
C ASP A 47 25.38 -12.65 -6.85
N VAL A 48 24.65 -12.76 -5.74
CA VAL A 48 25.14 -12.35 -4.41
C VAL A 48 25.74 -13.53 -3.63
N TYR A 49 25.18 -14.73 -3.76
CA TYR A 49 25.52 -15.89 -2.92
C TYR A 49 26.04 -17.11 -3.69
N ASP A 50 26.25 -17.00 -5.01
CA ASP A 50 26.66 -18.11 -5.89
C ASP A 50 25.70 -19.32 -5.80
N HIS A 51 24.41 -19.03 -5.61
CA HIS A 51 23.38 -20.06 -5.35
C HIS A 51 22.65 -20.51 -6.62
N ASN A 52 23.22 -21.48 -7.32
CA ASN A 52 22.74 -21.92 -8.65
C ASN A 52 21.58 -22.93 -8.66
N TYR A 53 21.19 -23.49 -7.51
CA TYR A 53 20.21 -24.59 -7.42
C TYR A 53 18.84 -24.22 -8.02
N LEU A 54 18.42 -22.95 -7.90
CA LEU A 54 17.05 -22.53 -8.23
C LEU A 54 16.81 -22.15 -9.68
N ALA A 55 17.85 -21.78 -10.43
CA ALA A 55 17.67 -21.31 -11.80
C ALA A 55 17.39 -22.44 -12.80
N ALA A 56 17.80 -23.68 -12.48
CA ALA A 56 17.57 -24.83 -13.34
C ALA A 56 16.11 -25.34 -13.27
N ASP A 57 15.46 -25.20 -12.11
CA ASP A 57 14.11 -25.71 -11.86
C ASP A 57 13.01 -24.68 -12.07
N PHE A 58 13.35 -23.39 -12.19
CA PHE A 58 12.37 -22.34 -12.43
C PHE A 58 11.85 -22.37 -13.88
N GLN A 59 10.54 -22.58 -14.03
CA GLN A 59 9.87 -22.53 -15.33
C GLN A 59 8.68 -21.57 -15.29
N ALA A 60 8.65 -20.65 -16.25
CA ALA A 60 7.47 -19.85 -16.57
C ALA A 60 6.76 -20.52 -17.77
N ILE A 61 5.48 -20.86 -17.58
CA ILE A 61 4.63 -21.49 -18.59
C ILE A 61 3.48 -20.52 -18.84
N ASN A 62 3.24 -20.19 -20.11
CA ASN A 62 2.16 -19.28 -20.51
C ASN A 62 2.21 -17.89 -19.84
N GLY A 63 3.39 -17.43 -19.44
CA GLY A 63 3.58 -16.14 -18.76
C GLY A 63 3.44 -16.18 -17.23
N SER A 64 3.10 -17.32 -16.62
CA SER A 64 3.02 -17.48 -15.16
C SER A 64 3.92 -18.62 -14.66
N CYS A 65 4.16 -18.69 -13.35
CA CYS A 65 4.87 -19.79 -12.72
C CYS A 65 4.08 -20.35 -11.55
N ARG A 66 4.25 -21.65 -11.30
CA ARG A 66 3.52 -22.41 -10.29
C ARG A 66 4.42 -22.77 -9.13
N ASP A 67 3.90 -22.69 -7.92
CA ASP A 67 4.49 -23.22 -6.69
C ASP A 67 5.91 -22.71 -6.34
N VAL A 68 6.32 -21.57 -6.92
CA VAL A 68 7.65 -20.99 -6.70
C VAL A 68 7.76 -20.28 -5.34
N HIS A 69 6.64 -19.86 -4.74
CA HIS A 69 6.62 -19.12 -3.50
C HIS A 69 7.35 -19.85 -2.36
N MET A 70 6.96 -21.11 -2.12
CA MET A 70 7.51 -21.92 -1.03
C MET A 70 9.01 -22.15 -1.23
N ILE A 71 9.41 -22.46 -2.47
CA ILE A 71 10.81 -22.62 -2.85
C ILE A 71 11.60 -21.35 -2.50
N ILE A 72 11.15 -20.18 -2.96
CA ILE A 72 11.84 -18.91 -2.69
C ILE A 72 11.90 -18.60 -1.20
N THR A 73 10.81 -18.79 -0.47
CA THR A 73 10.78 -18.56 0.98
C THR A 73 11.78 -19.44 1.72
N THR A 74 11.86 -20.73 1.38
CA THR A 74 12.85 -21.66 1.96
C THR A 74 14.27 -21.23 1.67
N GLU A 75 14.55 -20.74 0.47
CA GLU A 75 15.89 -20.39 0.03
C GLU A 75 16.37 -19.07 0.59
N LEU A 76 15.49 -18.05 0.63
CA LEU A 76 15.77 -16.79 1.32
C LEU A 76 16.13 -17.03 2.79
N ALA A 77 15.46 -17.98 3.45
CA ALA A 77 15.76 -18.33 4.84
C ALA A 77 17.18 -18.87 5.05
N LYS A 78 17.76 -19.60 4.07
CA LYS A 78 19.15 -20.11 4.16
C LYS A 78 20.19 -18.99 4.23
N PHE A 79 19.86 -17.83 3.66
CA PHE A 79 20.73 -16.64 3.66
C PHE A 79 20.34 -15.61 4.72
N ASN A 80 19.47 -15.99 5.67
CA ASN A 80 18.87 -15.08 6.63
C ASN A 80 18.23 -13.87 5.94
N ILE A 81 17.48 -14.06 4.84
CA ILE A 81 16.70 -12.98 4.23
C ILE A 81 15.23 -13.20 4.61
N SER A 82 14.59 -12.16 5.14
CA SER A 82 13.16 -12.25 5.47
C SER A 82 12.33 -12.25 4.20
N SER A 83 11.60 -13.36 3.95
CA SER A 83 10.64 -13.46 2.83
C SER A 83 9.52 -12.41 2.91
N ARG A 84 9.28 -11.84 4.10
CA ARG A 84 8.31 -10.75 4.31
C ARG A 84 8.62 -9.54 3.44
N PHE A 85 9.86 -9.04 3.44
CA PHE A 85 10.19 -7.81 2.72
C PHE A 85 10.13 -8.02 1.20
N PHE A 86 10.59 -9.18 0.72
CA PHE A 86 10.48 -9.55 -0.69
C PHE A 86 9.01 -9.64 -1.13
N ARG A 87 8.18 -10.32 -0.33
CA ARG A 87 6.74 -10.40 -0.57
C ARG A 87 6.11 -9.01 -0.66
N LEU A 88 6.38 -8.13 0.32
CA LEU A 88 5.82 -6.78 0.32
C LEU A 88 6.25 -5.97 -0.91
N ALA A 89 7.52 -6.10 -1.32
CA ALA A 89 8.02 -5.48 -2.54
C ALA A 89 7.32 -5.99 -3.78
N ARG A 90 7.18 -7.31 -3.89
CA ARG A 90 6.49 -7.98 -5.00
C ARG A 90 5.03 -7.53 -5.09
N GLU A 91 4.32 -7.52 -3.97
CA GLU A 91 2.94 -7.03 -3.90
C GLU A 91 2.88 -5.55 -4.31
N GLU A 92 3.75 -4.67 -3.80
CA GLU A 92 3.73 -3.26 -4.21
C GLU A 92 3.86 -3.05 -5.73
N ILE A 93 4.73 -3.82 -6.39
CA ILE A 93 4.90 -3.75 -7.85
C ILE A 93 3.69 -4.35 -8.57
N ALA A 94 3.27 -5.56 -8.20
CA ALA A 94 2.16 -6.26 -8.85
C ALA A 94 0.82 -5.53 -8.65
N LEU A 95 0.67 -4.85 -7.51
CA LEU A 95 -0.51 -4.05 -7.22
C LEU A 95 -0.48 -2.71 -7.93
N ALA A 96 0.67 -2.02 -7.99
CA ALA A 96 0.79 -0.84 -8.83
C ALA A 96 0.54 -1.16 -10.31
N ASN A 97 0.91 -2.35 -10.77
CA ASN A 97 0.58 -2.85 -12.10
C ASN A 97 -0.94 -2.93 -12.31
N ILE A 98 -1.68 -3.71 -11.52
CA ILE A 98 -3.16 -3.78 -11.70
C ILE A 98 -3.87 -2.46 -11.39
N MET A 99 -3.30 -1.59 -10.54
CA MET A 99 -3.86 -0.27 -10.25
C MET A 99 -3.74 0.69 -11.43
N ALA A 100 -2.92 0.39 -12.44
CA ALA A 100 -2.81 1.22 -13.62
C ALA A 100 -4.14 1.32 -14.38
N ASP A 101 -4.89 0.21 -14.49
CA ASP A 101 -6.26 0.21 -15.03
C ASP A 101 -7.15 1.21 -14.31
N LEU A 102 -6.99 1.30 -12.99
CA LEU A 102 -7.80 2.19 -12.18
C LEU A 102 -7.33 3.66 -12.31
N ILE A 103 -6.05 3.91 -12.10
CA ILE A 103 -5.49 5.26 -12.01
C ILE A 103 -5.44 5.95 -13.38
N TYR A 104 -5.30 5.19 -14.46
CA TYR A 104 -5.15 5.70 -15.82
C TYR A 104 -6.33 5.41 -16.73
N ASP A 105 -7.43 4.91 -16.17
CA ASP A 105 -8.64 4.43 -16.85
C ASP A 105 -8.97 5.20 -18.15
N PRO A 106 -9.10 6.54 -18.20
CA PRO A 106 -9.48 7.24 -19.44
C PRO A 106 -8.34 7.48 -20.46
N ALA A 107 -7.08 7.19 -20.14
CA ALA A 107 -5.91 7.59 -20.93
C ALA A 107 -5.44 6.48 -21.87
N SER A 108 -5.90 6.49 -23.13
CA SER A 108 -5.57 5.43 -24.11
C SER A 108 -4.08 5.12 -24.27
N TYR A 109 -3.19 6.09 -24.07
CA TYR A 109 -1.74 5.86 -24.16
C TYR A 109 -1.19 4.96 -23.04
N THR A 110 -1.81 4.88 -21.87
CA THR A 110 -1.37 3.98 -20.79
C THR A 110 -1.81 2.53 -21.02
N HIS A 111 -2.77 2.32 -21.92
CA HIS A 111 -3.29 1.00 -22.31
C HIS A 111 -2.91 0.60 -23.74
N PHE A 112 -2.15 1.46 -24.45
CA PHE A 112 -1.86 1.31 -25.87
C PHE A 112 -3.10 1.19 -26.76
N ASP A 113 -4.24 1.71 -26.32
CA ASP A 113 -5.47 1.73 -27.10
C ASP A 113 -5.46 2.85 -28.14
N ASN A 114 -6.42 2.81 -29.06
CA ASN A 114 -6.67 3.89 -30.03
C ASN A 114 -5.44 4.28 -30.89
N GLU A 115 -4.52 3.34 -31.10
CA GLU A 115 -3.23 3.51 -31.82
C GLU A 115 -2.26 4.53 -31.20
N GLU A 116 -2.39 4.83 -29.90
CA GLU A 116 -1.52 5.74 -29.12
C GLU A 116 -0.11 5.14 -28.82
N PHE A 117 0.52 4.51 -29.81
CA PHE A 117 1.80 3.81 -29.65
C PHE A 117 2.97 4.72 -29.26
N GLU A 118 3.02 5.93 -29.81
CA GLU A 118 4.12 6.86 -29.54
C GLU A 118 4.05 7.38 -28.11
N ASN A 119 2.88 7.86 -27.69
CA ASN A 119 2.65 8.36 -26.33
C ASN A 119 2.77 7.23 -25.31
N GLY A 120 2.27 6.02 -25.62
CA GLY A 120 2.43 4.86 -24.76
C GLY A 120 3.90 4.45 -24.59
N SER A 121 4.69 4.43 -25.65
CA SER A 121 6.13 4.14 -25.53
C SER A 121 6.87 5.20 -24.72
N LYS A 122 6.54 6.49 -24.91
CA LYS A 122 7.10 7.58 -24.10
C LYS A 122 6.72 7.43 -22.63
N PHE A 123 5.46 7.09 -22.32
CA PHE A 123 5.00 6.82 -20.95
C PHE A 123 5.81 5.70 -20.29
N VAL A 124 5.97 4.55 -20.97
CA VAL A 124 6.78 3.42 -20.47
C VAL A 124 8.21 3.87 -20.16
N MET A 125 8.86 4.58 -21.09
CA MET A 125 10.22 5.09 -20.89
C MET A 125 10.32 6.04 -19.69
N MET A 126 9.33 6.91 -19.50
CA MET A 126 9.31 7.87 -18.41
C MET A 126 9.16 7.19 -17.05
N GLN A 127 8.28 6.20 -16.95
CA GLN A 127 8.13 5.43 -15.72
C GLN A 127 9.41 4.65 -15.37
N LEU A 128 10.11 4.11 -16.38
CA LEU A 128 11.44 3.51 -16.18
C LEU A 128 12.45 4.52 -15.61
N ARG A 129 12.51 5.73 -16.18
CA ARG A 129 13.40 6.80 -15.69
C ARG A 129 13.04 7.28 -14.30
N ALA A 130 11.75 7.41 -14.00
CA ALA A 130 11.26 7.78 -12.68
C ALA A 130 11.63 6.71 -11.63
N ALA A 131 11.55 5.43 -12.01
CA ALA A 131 12.02 4.34 -11.16
C ALA A 131 13.53 4.44 -10.91
N GLN A 132 14.34 4.64 -11.95
CA GLN A 132 15.80 4.80 -11.81
C GLN A 132 16.19 5.99 -10.91
N SER A 133 15.56 7.15 -11.08
CA SER A 133 15.75 8.32 -10.20
C SER A 133 15.38 7.98 -8.75
N SER A 134 14.21 7.37 -8.55
CA SER A 134 13.74 6.99 -7.21
C SER A 134 14.70 6.00 -6.54
N LEU A 135 15.26 5.04 -7.28
CA LEU A 135 16.30 4.13 -6.77
C LEU A 135 17.58 4.86 -6.38
N ALA A 136 18.03 5.85 -7.15
CA ALA A 136 19.19 6.67 -6.82
C ALA A 136 18.98 7.46 -5.51
N ARG A 137 17.74 7.89 -5.25
CA ARG A 137 17.32 8.59 -4.02
C ARG A 137 16.94 7.66 -2.85
N ARG A 138 17.04 6.34 -3.04
CA ARG A 138 16.62 5.31 -2.05
C ARG A 138 15.14 5.37 -1.71
N GLU A 139 14.33 5.80 -2.67
CA GLU A 139 12.87 5.88 -2.56
C GLU A 139 12.24 4.61 -3.14
N TRP A 140 12.42 3.49 -2.44
CA TRP A 140 12.08 2.16 -2.95
C TRP A 140 10.61 2.02 -3.35
N GLN A 141 9.70 2.57 -2.55
CA GLN A 141 8.26 2.48 -2.78
C GLN A 141 7.85 3.20 -4.08
N TYR A 142 8.38 4.39 -4.34
CA TYR A 142 8.09 5.13 -5.56
C TYR A 142 8.70 4.45 -6.79
N ALA A 143 9.89 3.87 -6.65
CA ALA A 143 10.47 3.04 -7.69
C ALA A 143 9.57 1.83 -8.03
N ARG A 144 9.04 1.13 -7.00
CA ARG A 144 8.14 -0.03 -7.18
C ARG A 144 6.83 0.38 -7.85
N MET A 145 6.26 1.51 -7.45
CA MET A 145 5.03 2.05 -8.02
C MET A 145 5.22 2.41 -9.51
N ALA A 146 6.29 3.15 -9.84
CA ALA A 146 6.60 3.50 -11.23
C ALA A 146 6.83 2.25 -12.10
N ILE A 147 7.55 1.25 -11.60
CA ILE A 147 7.73 -0.02 -12.32
C ILE A 147 6.41 -0.78 -12.50
N GLY A 148 5.54 -0.82 -11.49
CA GLY A 148 4.22 -1.44 -11.63
C GLY A 148 3.42 -0.83 -12.78
N PHE A 149 3.27 0.50 -12.78
CA PHE A 149 2.59 1.24 -13.85
C PHE A 149 3.21 1.04 -15.22
N MET A 150 4.55 1.08 -15.30
CA MET A 150 5.28 0.80 -16.54
C MET A 150 4.96 -0.60 -17.07
N LEU A 151 5.02 -1.62 -16.19
CA LEU A 151 4.80 -3.01 -16.56
C LEU A 151 3.39 -3.25 -17.05
N HIS A 152 2.39 -2.56 -16.49
CA HIS A 152 1.01 -2.65 -16.95
C HIS A 152 0.90 -2.24 -18.41
N SER A 153 1.26 -1.00 -18.74
CA SER A 153 1.22 -0.51 -20.13
C SER A 153 2.02 -1.38 -21.08
N MET A 154 3.19 -1.88 -20.65
CA MET A 154 3.99 -2.79 -21.47
C MET A 154 3.28 -4.13 -21.74
N GLN A 155 2.51 -4.65 -20.79
CA GLN A 155 1.78 -5.90 -20.92
C GLN A 155 0.54 -5.70 -21.80
N ASP A 156 -0.20 -4.60 -21.62
CA ASP A 156 -1.33 -4.18 -22.46
C ASP A 156 -0.93 -4.06 -23.94
N PHE A 157 0.28 -3.54 -24.24
CA PHE A 157 0.77 -3.51 -25.62
C PHE A 157 0.69 -4.89 -26.30
N TYR A 158 1.01 -5.97 -25.60
CA TYR A 158 0.99 -7.32 -26.20
C TYR A 158 -0.40 -7.94 -26.28
N SER A 159 -1.35 -7.50 -25.45
CA SER A 159 -2.71 -8.02 -25.44
C SER A 159 -3.69 -7.18 -26.28
N HIS A 160 -3.47 -5.87 -26.37
CA HIS A 160 -4.35 -4.91 -27.06
C HIS A 160 -3.91 -4.60 -28.50
N SER A 161 -2.66 -4.92 -28.88
CA SER A 161 -2.16 -4.75 -30.25
C SER A 161 -2.23 -6.03 -31.09
N ASN A 162 -1.95 -5.88 -32.39
CA ASN A 162 -1.74 -6.99 -33.32
C ASN A 162 -0.30 -7.57 -33.31
N TRP A 163 0.54 -7.26 -32.30
CA TRP A 163 1.94 -7.71 -32.27
C TRP A 163 2.10 -9.22 -32.50
N ILE A 164 1.22 -10.01 -31.87
CA ILE A 164 1.26 -11.48 -31.96
C ILE A 164 0.75 -11.98 -33.33
N GLU A 165 -0.23 -11.30 -33.90
CA GLU A 165 -0.81 -11.59 -35.22
C GLU A 165 0.17 -11.29 -36.35
N LEU A 166 1.06 -10.31 -36.18
CA LEU A 166 2.18 -10.06 -37.08
C LEU A 166 3.26 -11.17 -37.02
N GLY A 167 3.02 -12.25 -36.28
CA GLY A 167 3.96 -13.37 -36.14
C GLY A 167 5.11 -13.09 -35.18
N MET A 168 5.11 -11.95 -34.48
CA MET A 168 6.16 -11.62 -33.53
C MET A 168 6.02 -12.50 -32.28
N ARG A 169 7.14 -13.08 -31.85
CA ARG A 169 7.23 -13.94 -30.66
C ARG A 169 8.28 -13.46 -29.66
N GLU A 170 8.94 -12.36 -29.97
CA GLU A 170 9.95 -11.72 -29.13
C GLU A 170 9.44 -10.34 -28.65
N PRO A 171 9.93 -9.84 -27.51
CA PRO A 171 9.62 -8.50 -27.03
C PRO A 171 10.01 -7.42 -28.05
N ASN A 172 9.17 -6.40 -28.20
CA ASN A 172 9.53 -5.22 -28.97
C ASN A 172 10.70 -4.50 -28.28
N ARG A 173 11.84 -4.37 -28.98
CA ARG A 173 13.08 -3.81 -28.43
C ARG A 173 13.01 -2.31 -28.16
N ASP A 174 12.09 -1.60 -28.81
CA ASP A 174 11.98 -0.16 -28.80
C ASP A 174 10.88 0.34 -27.82
N LEU A 175 10.04 -0.57 -27.31
CA LEU A 175 8.90 -0.26 -26.41
C LEU A 175 9.28 0.58 -25.19
N ALA A 176 10.31 0.16 -24.46
CA ALA A 176 10.78 0.85 -23.26
C ALA A 176 11.72 2.04 -23.54
N MET A 177 12.00 2.34 -24.82
CA MET A 177 12.95 3.40 -25.20
C MET A 177 12.26 4.72 -25.58
N GLY A 178 10.93 4.80 -25.58
CA GLY A 178 10.19 5.98 -26.03
C GLY A 178 10.34 6.23 -27.53
N ARG A 179 10.52 5.15 -28.31
CA ARG A 179 10.82 5.21 -29.75
C ARG A 179 9.64 4.67 -30.55
N ARG A 180 9.67 4.93 -31.86
CA ARG A 180 8.72 4.35 -32.80
C ARG A 180 8.81 2.83 -32.79
N LEU A 181 7.68 2.16 -32.54
CA LEU A 181 7.60 0.71 -32.35
C LEU A 181 7.56 -0.10 -33.65
N GLY A 182 7.33 0.58 -34.77
CA GLY A 182 7.21 0.00 -36.10
C GLY A 182 6.43 0.92 -37.04
N SER A 183 6.02 0.38 -38.18
CA SER A 183 5.03 1.04 -39.04
C SER A 183 3.66 0.90 -38.39
N THR A 184 3.07 1.99 -37.93
CA THR A 184 1.74 2.01 -37.31
C THR A 184 0.68 2.33 -38.36
N ALA A 185 -0.51 1.76 -38.21
CA ALA A 185 -1.68 2.18 -38.94
C ALA A 185 -2.06 3.61 -38.49
N ASN A 186 -2.65 4.38 -39.41
CA ASN A 186 -3.24 5.67 -39.07
C ASN A 186 -4.75 5.51 -38.84
N LYS A 187 -5.39 6.51 -38.23
CA LYS A 187 -6.83 6.50 -37.88
C LYS A 187 -7.76 6.14 -39.06
N ASP A 188 -7.38 6.46 -40.29
CA ASP A 188 -8.19 6.23 -41.50
C ASP A 188 -7.87 4.90 -42.21
N THR A 189 -6.82 4.19 -41.81
CA THR A 189 -6.45 2.89 -42.36
C THR A 189 -7.38 1.84 -41.78
N ARG A 190 -8.18 1.20 -42.63
CA ARG A 190 -9.00 0.06 -42.24
C ARG A 190 -8.10 -1.10 -41.77
N THR A 191 -8.26 -1.51 -40.52
CA THR A 191 -7.49 -2.59 -39.89
C THR A 191 -8.36 -3.79 -39.52
N CYS A 192 -9.68 -3.60 -39.41
CA CYS A 192 -10.67 -4.64 -39.15
C CYS A 192 -11.62 -4.85 -40.33
N LYS A 193 -12.18 -6.06 -40.43
CA LYS A 193 -13.32 -6.35 -41.31
C LYS A 193 -14.62 -6.21 -40.51
N SER A 194 -15.72 -6.82 -40.94
CA SER A 194 -16.94 -6.89 -40.14
C SER A 194 -17.41 -8.34 -40.10
N CYS A 195 -17.67 -8.85 -38.90
CA CYS A 195 -18.07 -10.23 -38.64
C CYS A 195 -19.52 -10.21 -38.23
N ASN A 196 -20.28 -11.15 -38.76
CA ASN A 196 -21.56 -11.48 -38.14
C ASN A 196 -21.25 -12.05 -36.75
N GLY A 197 -21.83 -11.49 -35.68
CA GLY A 197 -21.40 -11.69 -34.29
C GLY A 197 -21.36 -13.12 -33.72
N SER A 198 -21.67 -14.14 -34.52
CA SER A 198 -21.52 -15.56 -34.17
C SER A 198 -20.45 -16.32 -34.98
N ASP A 199 -19.74 -15.65 -35.89
CA ASP A 199 -18.71 -16.26 -36.74
C ASP A 199 -17.33 -16.22 -36.05
N GLU A 200 -17.04 -17.27 -35.25
CA GLU A 200 -15.77 -17.38 -34.54
C GLU A 200 -14.54 -17.37 -35.47
N ASP A 201 -14.64 -17.97 -36.66
CA ASP A 201 -13.52 -18.05 -37.60
C ASP A 201 -13.23 -16.68 -38.21
N CYS A 202 -14.29 -15.90 -38.47
CA CYS A 202 -14.16 -14.51 -38.84
C CYS A 202 -13.50 -13.70 -37.72
N ILE A 203 -13.98 -13.82 -36.47
CA ILE A 203 -13.47 -13.05 -35.32
C ILE A 203 -11.99 -13.34 -35.08
N ARG A 204 -11.57 -14.60 -35.20
CA ARG A 204 -10.15 -15.00 -35.06
C ARG A 204 -9.24 -14.40 -36.14
N ASN A 205 -9.81 -14.02 -37.28
CA ASN A 205 -9.07 -13.56 -38.47
C ASN A 205 -9.61 -12.22 -38.97
N ASN A 206 -10.08 -11.37 -38.06
CA ASN A 206 -10.76 -10.12 -38.38
C ASN A 206 -9.82 -9.00 -38.84
N LEU A 207 -8.54 -9.09 -38.45
CA LEU A 207 -7.50 -8.17 -38.88
C LEU A 207 -7.19 -8.34 -40.37
N ILE A 208 -7.18 -7.22 -41.09
CA ILE A 208 -6.87 -7.17 -42.52
C ILE A 208 -5.54 -6.47 -42.82
N VAL A 209 -4.74 -6.21 -41.78
CA VAL A 209 -3.39 -5.64 -41.89
C VAL A 209 -2.33 -6.64 -41.42
N ASP A 210 -1.32 -6.84 -42.26
CA ASP A 210 -0.21 -7.78 -42.03
C ASP A 210 1.16 -7.09 -41.95
N GLN A 211 1.22 -5.76 -42.17
CA GLN A 211 2.45 -4.96 -42.20
C GLN A 211 2.45 -3.76 -41.25
N TYR A 212 1.29 -3.40 -40.69
CA TYR A 212 1.13 -2.26 -39.80
C TYR A 212 0.72 -2.69 -38.40
N LEU A 213 1.28 -2.02 -37.39
CA LEU A 213 0.83 -2.11 -36.01
C LEU A 213 -0.50 -1.36 -35.84
N THR A 214 -1.50 -2.03 -35.26
CA THR A 214 -2.80 -1.47 -34.87
C THR A 214 -3.14 -1.95 -33.48
N THR A 215 -3.99 -1.21 -32.77
CA THR A 215 -4.57 -1.65 -31.49
C THR A 215 -6.09 -1.58 -31.52
N GLY A 216 -6.70 -2.13 -30.46
CA GLY A 216 -8.12 -2.01 -30.22
C GLY A 216 -8.50 -0.57 -29.88
N TYR A 217 -9.63 -0.13 -30.40
CA TYR A 217 -10.21 1.16 -30.02
C TYR A 217 -11.12 0.98 -28.81
N PHE A 218 -10.93 1.85 -27.83
CA PHE A 218 -11.63 1.84 -26.54
C PHE A 218 -12.13 3.27 -26.21
N SER A 219 -13.37 3.36 -25.72
CA SER A 219 -13.97 4.62 -25.26
C SER A 219 -15.00 4.34 -24.16
N TYR A 220 -14.91 5.08 -23.05
CA TYR A 220 -15.93 5.08 -22.00
C TYR A 220 -17.21 5.83 -22.36
N THR A 221 -17.13 6.75 -23.33
CA THR A 221 -18.30 7.52 -23.75
C THR A 221 -19.18 6.68 -24.66
N TYR A 222 -20.47 6.66 -24.35
CA TYR A 222 -21.48 6.05 -25.20
C TYR A 222 -22.11 7.10 -26.14
N PRO A 223 -22.25 6.81 -27.44
CA PRO A 223 -21.80 5.60 -28.14
C PRO A 223 -20.27 5.56 -28.29
N ILE A 224 -19.71 4.35 -28.28
CA ILE A 224 -18.26 4.11 -28.44
C ILE A 224 -17.80 4.71 -29.78
N GLN A 225 -16.81 5.61 -29.72
CA GLN A 225 -16.33 6.34 -30.90
C GLN A 225 -15.20 5.62 -31.64
N THR A 226 -15.44 4.39 -32.06
CA THR A 226 -14.47 3.64 -32.87
C THR A 226 -14.52 4.13 -34.33
N PRO A 227 -13.39 4.54 -34.92
CA PRO A 227 -13.36 4.98 -36.31
C PRO A 227 -13.81 3.85 -37.27
N PRO A 228 -14.52 4.19 -38.37
CA PRO A 228 -14.97 3.19 -39.32
C PRO A 228 -13.83 2.31 -39.85
N GLY A 229 -13.98 0.99 -39.72
CA GLY A 229 -12.98 0.02 -40.18
C GLY A 229 -11.85 -0.28 -39.19
N LYS A 230 -11.94 0.22 -37.96
CA LYS A 230 -11.04 -0.15 -36.85
C LYS A 230 -11.64 -1.23 -35.96
N CYS A 231 -10.78 -2.05 -35.36
CA CYS A 231 -11.21 -3.06 -34.40
C CYS A 231 -11.51 -2.41 -33.06
N HIS A 232 -12.52 -2.93 -32.36
CA HIS A 232 -12.70 -2.63 -30.94
C HIS A 232 -11.61 -3.28 -30.10
N HIS A 233 -11.46 -2.81 -28.87
CA HIS A 233 -10.69 -3.52 -27.87
C HIS A 233 -11.33 -4.88 -27.53
N GLY A 234 -12.56 -4.88 -26.99
CA GLY A 234 -13.29 -6.08 -26.54
C GLY A 234 -14.57 -6.39 -27.33
N TYR A 235 -15.43 -7.26 -26.80
CA TYR A 235 -16.78 -7.50 -27.34
C TYR A 235 -17.75 -6.48 -26.75
N THR A 236 -18.38 -5.64 -27.57
CA THR A 236 -19.34 -4.62 -27.09
C THR A 236 -20.79 -4.93 -27.45
N CYS A 237 -21.04 -6.08 -28.07
CA CYS A 237 -22.31 -6.43 -28.73
C CYS A 237 -23.55 -6.58 -27.82
N ASP A 238 -23.41 -6.48 -26.49
CA ASP A 238 -24.52 -6.70 -25.55
C ASP A 238 -25.28 -5.40 -25.18
N PHE A 239 -24.88 -4.24 -25.72
CA PHE A 239 -25.58 -2.98 -25.45
C PHE A 239 -26.75 -2.75 -26.43
N PRO A 240 -27.99 -2.55 -25.93
CA PRO A 240 -29.13 -2.27 -26.79
C PRO A 240 -28.98 -0.92 -27.48
N GLY A 241 -28.80 -0.95 -28.81
CA GLY A 241 -28.63 0.24 -29.66
C GLY A 241 -27.38 0.23 -30.54
N GLU A 242 -26.47 -0.74 -30.38
CA GLU A 242 -25.32 -0.90 -31.28
C GLU A 242 -25.72 -1.53 -32.62
N ASN A 243 -25.19 -0.99 -33.72
CA ASN A 243 -25.26 -1.64 -35.02
C ASN A 243 -24.35 -2.88 -35.01
N SER A 244 -24.88 -4.04 -35.38
CA SER A 244 -24.19 -5.34 -35.39
C SER A 244 -23.00 -5.46 -36.38
N GLU A 245 -22.65 -4.37 -37.08
CA GLU A 245 -21.56 -4.31 -38.06
C GLU A 245 -20.18 -4.04 -37.41
N TYR A 246 -20.15 -3.78 -36.09
CA TYR A 246 -18.98 -3.31 -35.34
C TYR A 246 -18.52 -4.24 -34.21
N CYS A 247 -18.88 -5.53 -34.24
CA CYS A 247 -18.66 -6.46 -33.13
C CYS A 247 -17.24 -7.09 -33.03
N GLU A 248 -16.27 -6.61 -33.81
CA GLU A 248 -14.97 -7.23 -33.96
C GLU A 248 -13.91 -6.60 -33.05
N GLY A 249 -13.55 -7.29 -31.97
CA GLY A 249 -12.45 -6.88 -31.10
C GLY A 249 -11.13 -7.59 -31.39
N ILE A 250 -10.03 -7.07 -30.85
CA ILE A 250 -8.66 -7.60 -31.04
C ILE A 250 -8.00 -8.08 -29.73
N SER A 251 -8.61 -7.82 -28.57
CA SER A 251 -8.06 -8.11 -27.25
C SER A 251 -7.68 -9.59 -27.05
N LYS A 252 -6.60 -9.80 -26.29
CA LYS A 252 -6.09 -11.09 -25.82
C LYS A 252 -5.94 -11.14 -24.29
N ASP A 253 -6.57 -10.21 -23.58
CA ASP A 253 -6.40 -10.09 -22.12
C ASP A 253 -6.87 -11.33 -21.38
N SER A 254 -7.85 -12.02 -21.98
CA SER A 254 -8.39 -13.24 -21.41
C SER A 254 -8.67 -14.36 -22.41
N MET A 255 -8.91 -15.55 -21.88
CA MET A 255 -9.47 -16.72 -22.55
C MET A 255 -10.92 -16.48 -22.98
N TYR A 256 -11.54 -15.39 -22.56
CA TYR A 256 -12.84 -14.97 -23.05
C TYR A 256 -12.73 -13.97 -24.18
N SER A 257 -11.64 -13.19 -24.29
CA SER A 257 -11.43 -12.10 -25.25
C SER A 257 -11.54 -12.53 -26.73
N PRO A 258 -11.78 -11.59 -27.67
CA PRO A 258 -11.97 -11.90 -29.10
C PRO A 258 -10.85 -12.75 -29.68
N HIS A 259 -9.60 -12.40 -29.36
CA HIS A 259 -8.42 -13.12 -29.82
C HIS A 259 -7.87 -14.06 -28.74
N ARG A 260 -8.74 -14.65 -27.91
CA ARG A 260 -8.39 -15.61 -26.84
C ARG A 260 -7.43 -16.72 -27.25
N HIS A 261 -7.48 -17.15 -28.52
CA HIS A 261 -6.59 -18.20 -29.05
C HIS A 261 -5.10 -17.80 -29.03
N LEU A 262 -4.79 -16.51 -28.90
CA LEU A 262 -3.45 -15.96 -28.78
C LEU A 262 -3.08 -15.53 -27.36
N HIS A 263 -4.00 -15.62 -26.39
CA HIS A 263 -3.82 -15.16 -25.01
C HIS A 263 -2.50 -15.64 -24.39
N TYR A 264 -2.26 -16.96 -24.37
CA TYR A 264 -1.02 -17.50 -23.80
C TYR A 264 0.26 -17.13 -24.56
N THR A 265 0.15 -16.88 -25.87
CA THR A 265 1.28 -16.40 -26.67
C THR A 265 1.60 -14.96 -26.28
N ALA A 266 0.59 -14.09 -26.20
CA ALA A 266 0.74 -12.72 -25.72
C ALA A 266 1.32 -12.68 -24.31
N ALA A 267 0.76 -13.45 -23.37
CA ALA A 267 1.24 -13.54 -21.99
C ALA A 267 2.71 -14.00 -21.90
N SER A 268 3.13 -14.95 -22.74
CA SER A 268 4.53 -15.42 -22.78
C SER A 268 5.50 -14.35 -23.30
N VAL A 269 5.10 -13.58 -24.32
CA VAL A 269 5.90 -12.45 -24.82
C VAL A 269 5.95 -11.31 -23.79
N ALA A 270 4.82 -11.01 -23.15
CA ALA A 270 4.70 -10.01 -22.09
C ALA A 270 5.57 -10.36 -20.87
N TYR A 271 5.61 -11.63 -20.46
CA TYR A 271 6.54 -12.12 -19.44
C TYR A 271 8.01 -11.92 -19.84
N SER A 272 8.34 -12.23 -21.10
CA SER A 272 9.71 -12.07 -21.61
C SER A 272 10.12 -10.59 -21.63
N ALA A 273 9.21 -9.70 -22.04
CA ALA A 273 9.42 -8.25 -22.01
C ALA A 273 9.59 -7.72 -20.57
N THR A 274 8.75 -8.19 -19.65
CA THR A 274 8.79 -7.86 -18.21
C THR A 274 10.14 -8.28 -17.60
N THR A 275 10.57 -9.52 -17.84
CA THR A 275 11.88 -10.02 -17.38
C THR A 275 13.04 -9.21 -17.96
N LYS A 276 12.96 -8.83 -19.25
CA LYS A 276 14.00 -8.07 -19.92
C LYS A 276 14.17 -6.68 -19.29
N VAL A 277 13.08 -5.91 -19.16
CA VAL A 277 13.16 -4.55 -18.60
C VAL A 277 13.57 -4.53 -17.13
N LEU A 278 13.13 -5.52 -16.33
CA LEU A 278 13.58 -5.66 -14.94
C LEU A 278 15.07 -6.00 -14.83
N ASN A 279 15.61 -6.78 -15.78
CA ASN A 279 17.04 -7.03 -15.87
C ASN A 279 17.83 -5.79 -16.34
N GLU A 280 17.27 -4.98 -17.24
CA GLU A 280 17.87 -3.69 -17.63
C GLU A 280 17.92 -2.73 -16.42
N LEU A 281 16.83 -2.64 -15.64
CA LEU A 281 16.82 -1.88 -14.39
C LEU A 281 17.89 -2.38 -13.41
N ARG A 282 18.00 -3.72 -13.24
CA ARG A 282 19.03 -4.36 -12.44
C ARG A 282 20.43 -4.00 -12.91
N ALA A 283 20.70 -4.09 -14.22
CA ALA A 283 22.01 -3.80 -14.81
C ALA A 283 22.36 -2.29 -14.74
N SER A 284 21.35 -1.41 -14.74
CA SER A 284 21.54 0.04 -14.61
C SER A 284 21.79 0.50 -13.16
N THR A 285 21.65 -0.40 -12.19
CA THR A 285 21.84 -0.13 -10.76
C THR A 285 22.86 -1.10 -10.16
N ASN A 286 23.37 -0.81 -8.95
CA ASN A 286 24.23 -1.78 -8.28
C ASN A 286 23.39 -2.89 -7.61
N THR A 287 23.99 -4.06 -7.42
CA THR A 287 23.32 -5.26 -6.88
C THR A 287 22.65 -5.00 -5.53
N TYR A 288 23.26 -4.19 -4.65
CA TYR A 288 22.69 -3.86 -3.34
C TYR A 288 21.42 -3.00 -3.46
N THR A 289 21.44 -1.96 -4.29
CA THR A 289 20.28 -1.10 -4.58
C THR A 289 19.14 -1.91 -5.19
N PHE A 290 19.44 -2.82 -6.13
CA PHE A 290 18.41 -3.69 -6.71
C PHE A 290 17.86 -4.70 -5.69
N GLY A 291 18.71 -5.24 -4.81
CA GLY A 291 18.27 -6.09 -3.69
C GLY A 291 17.33 -5.36 -2.73
N LYS A 292 17.57 -4.07 -2.45
CA LYS A 292 16.66 -3.20 -1.68
C LYS A 292 15.34 -2.98 -2.41
N PHE A 293 15.41 -2.66 -3.70
CA PHE A 293 14.23 -2.53 -4.55
C PHE A 293 13.35 -3.78 -4.51
N LEU A 294 13.92 -4.98 -4.59
CA LEU A 294 13.15 -6.22 -4.50
C LEU A 294 12.82 -6.65 -3.06
N GLY A 295 13.28 -5.96 -2.01
CA GLY A 295 13.07 -6.42 -0.64
C GLY A 295 13.84 -7.71 -0.29
N LEU A 296 14.91 -8.00 -1.03
CA LEU A 296 15.84 -9.11 -0.81
C LEU A 296 16.95 -8.77 0.19
N THR A 297 16.80 -7.63 0.86
CA THR A 297 17.63 -7.19 1.97
C THR A 297 16.70 -6.69 3.06
N ASN A 298 17.17 -6.65 4.30
CA ASN A 298 16.39 -6.04 5.38
C ASN A 298 16.12 -4.58 5.03
N SER A 299 14.85 -4.18 5.01
CA SER A 299 14.44 -2.88 4.46
C SER A 299 13.55 -2.11 5.44
N PHE A 300 13.91 -2.12 6.73
CA PHE A 300 13.23 -1.33 7.75
C PHE A 300 14.24 -0.54 8.58
N SER A 301 13.77 0.55 9.18
CA SER A 301 14.52 1.44 10.07
C SER A 301 14.12 1.20 11.52
N LEU A 302 15.08 1.39 12.44
CA LEU A 302 14.79 1.67 13.84
C LEU A 302 14.84 3.19 14.05
N VAL A 303 13.71 3.80 14.40
CA VAL A 303 13.58 5.26 14.48
C VAL A 303 13.26 5.68 15.90
N PHE A 304 14.08 6.54 16.50
CA PHE A 304 13.79 7.18 17.79
C PHE A 304 13.46 8.66 17.55
N VAL A 305 12.27 9.05 17.95
CA VAL A 305 11.83 10.44 17.99
C VAL A 305 11.73 10.85 19.46
N ILE A 306 12.62 11.75 19.90
CA ILE A 306 12.87 11.97 21.33
C ILE A 306 12.64 13.44 21.69
N ASP A 307 11.76 13.67 22.66
CA ASP A 307 11.67 14.97 23.32
C ASP A 307 12.90 15.17 24.23
N VAL A 308 13.76 16.10 23.85
CA VAL A 308 15.00 16.45 24.57
C VAL A 308 14.84 17.69 25.46
N SER A 309 13.60 18.07 25.78
CA SER A 309 13.31 19.16 26.71
C SER A 309 13.96 18.92 28.08
N ASN A 310 14.37 20.00 28.76
CA ASN A 310 15.15 19.90 30.00
C ASN A 310 14.49 19.07 31.12
N ARG A 311 13.15 19.07 31.21
CA ARG A 311 12.42 18.24 32.19
C ARG A 311 12.53 16.74 31.93
N LEU A 312 12.83 16.36 30.68
CA LEU A 312 12.96 14.98 30.21
C LEU A 312 14.42 14.51 30.16
N GLN A 313 15.35 15.20 30.84
CA GLN A 313 16.71 14.68 31.00
C GLN A 313 16.77 13.28 31.65
N PRO A 314 15.93 12.95 32.65
CA PRO A 314 15.85 11.58 33.15
C PRO A 314 15.42 10.56 32.08
N LEU A 315 14.51 10.95 31.18
CA LEU A 315 14.10 10.13 30.03
C LEU A 315 15.27 9.91 29.06
N VAL A 316 16.04 10.97 28.73
CA VAL A 316 17.23 10.85 27.88
C VAL A 316 18.26 9.90 28.51
N GLY A 317 18.49 10.00 29.84
CA GLY A 317 19.36 9.07 30.57
C GLY A 317 18.88 7.61 30.53
N MET A 318 17.56 7.39 30.60
CA MET A 318 16.95 6.08 30.42
C MET A 318 17.17 5.55 28.99
N ILE A 319 16.99 6.39 27.97
CA ILE A 319 17.19 6.02 26.55
C ILE A 319 18.66 5.68 26.26
N ARG A 320 19.63 6.40 26.85
CA ARG A 320 21.06 6.04 26.81
C ARG A 320 21.29 4.61 27.32
N THR A 321 20.73 4.31 28.49
CA THR A 321 20.83 2.97 29.09
C THR A 321 20.16 1.90 28.24
N VAL A 322 18.98 2.18 27.67
CA VAL A 322 18.26 1.27 26.77
C VAL A 322 19.06 1.02 25.51
N THR A 323 19.58 2.07 24.86
CA THR A 323 20.34 1.92 23.62
C THR A 323 21.63 1.14 23.85
N SER A 324 22.32 1.37 24.98
CA SER A 324 23.47 0.57 25.39
C SER A 324 23.14 -0.93 25.49
N GLN A 325 21.98 -1.29 26.05
CA GLN A 325 21.53 -2.69 26.12
C GLN A 325 21.15 -3.26 24.74
N LEU A 326 20.65 -2.41 23.83
CA LEU A 326 20.29 -2.81 22.48
C LEU A 326 21.52 -3.07 21.60
N VAL A 327 22.67 -2.44 21.86
CA VAL A 327 23.90 -2.66 21.08
C VAL A 327 24.23 -4.14 20.98
N ASP A 328 24.37 -4.84 22.12
CA ASP A 328 24.70 -6.26 22.13
C ASP A 328 23.55 -7.13 21.63
N SER A 329 22.32 -6.76 21.99
CA SER A 329 21.13 -7.56 21.67
C SER A 329 20.84 -7.56 20.16
N VAL A 330 20.88 -6.39 19.52
CA VAL A 330 20.62 -6.22 18.09
C VAL A 330 21.72 -6.83 17.23
N GLN A 331 22.97 -6.87 17.73
CA GLN A 331 24.06 -7.53 17.00
C GLN A 331 23.82 -9.03 16.80
N ASN A 332 22.98 -9.66 17.63
CA ASN A 332 22.69 -11.09 17.59
C ASN A 332 21.34 -11.44 16.92
N ILE A 333 20.56 -10.45 16.49
CA ILE A 333 19.30 -10.70 15.79
C ILE A 333 19.59 -11.06 14.33
N SER A 334 19.09 -12.21 13.89
CA SER A 334 18.94 -12.52 12.46
C SER A 334 17.99 -11.49 11.85
N ASN A 335 18.48 -10.68 10.91
CA ASN A 335 17.82 -9.53 10.30
C ASN A 335 17.79 -8.22 11.10
N LYS A 336 18.94 -7.54 11.15
CA LYS A 336 19.09 -6.23 11.79
C LYS A 336 18.37 -5.12 11.01
N PRO A 337 17.96 -4.01 11.68
CA PRO A 337 17.55 -2.80 10.99
C PRO A 337 18.60 -2.36 9.96
N SER A 338 18.11 -1.83 8.84
CA SER A 338 18.98 -1.41 7.74
C SER A 338 19.67 -0.07 7.97
N ASN A 339 19.03 0.77 8.77
CA ASN A 339 19.55 2.01 9.27
C ASN A 339 18.85 2.34 10.60
N TYR A 340 19.41 3.31 11.29
CA TYR A 340 18.96 3.82 12.57
C TYR A 340 18.81 5.34 12.44
N ILE A 341 17.68 5.86 12.91
CA ILE A 341 17.29 7.25 12.71
C ILE A 341 17.00 7.90 14.05
N LEU A 342 17.68 9.01 14.34
CA LEU A 342 17.45 9.84 15.50
C LEU A 342 16.84 11.17 15.06
N SER A 343 15.67 11.49 15.59
CA SER A 343 14.96 12.76 15.38
C SER A 343 14.67 13.41 16.74
N PRO A 344 15.58 14.25 17.26
CA PRO A 344 15.37 14.94 18.53
C PRO A 344 14.49 16.17 18.33
N PHE A 345 13.69 16.55 19.31
CA PHE A 345 12.94 17.80 19.28
C PHE A 345 12.74 18.39 20.67
N ASN A 346 12.38 19.67 20.71
CA ASN A 346 11.96 20.36 21.92
C ASN A 346 10.92 21.43 21.57
N GLY A 347 10.63 22.31 22.53
CA GLY A 347 9.63 23.34 22.35
C GLY A 347 9.91 24.49 21.38
N SER A 348 11.13 24.58 20.87
CA SER A 348 11.60 25.67 20.01
C SER A 348 12.25 25.21 18.70
N HIS A 349 12.59 23.93 18.60
CA HIS A 349 13.32 23.36 17.47
C HIS A 349 13.06 21.86 17.34
N TRP A 350 13.25 21.33 16.13
CA TRP A 350 13.30 19.90 15.83
C TRP A 350 14.50 19.61 14.93
N GLY A 351 15.09 18.43 15.10
CA GLY A 351 16.28 18.02 14.36
C GLY A 351 17.59 18.62 14.89
N PRO A 352 18.67 18.54 14.09
CA PRO A 352 18.71 17.90 12.78
C PRO A 352 18.51 16.39 12.87
N ILE A 353 17.85 15.81 11.86
CA ILE A 353 17.71 14.36 11.74
C ILE A 353 19.08 13.71 11.49
N ARG A 354 19.34 12.57 12.14
CA ARG A 354 20.59 11.82 11.98
C ARG A 354 20.26 10.41 11.53
N VAL A 355 20.83 9.99 10.41
CA VAL A 355 20.66 8.65 9.84
C VAL A 355 22.03 7.96 9.81
N VAL A 356 22.12 6.79 10.43
CA VAL A 356 23.34 5.98 10.47
C VAL A 356 23.01 4.52 10.14
N THR A 357 24.01 3.74 9.74
CA THR A 357 23.80 2.33 9.31
C THR A 357 24.26 1.32 10.36
N LYS A 358 24.93 1.76 11.42
CA LYS A 358 25.44 0.90 12.51
C LYS A 358 24.83 1.28 13.85
N ILE A 359 24.46 0.29 14.65
CA ILE A 359 23.89 0.50 15.99
C ILE A 359 24.87 1.21 16.94
N ASN A 360 26.18 0.98 16.81
CA ASN A 360 27.18 1.66 17.63
C ASN A 360 27.24 3.16 17.32
N GLU A 361 27.19 3.53 16.03
CA GLU A 361 27.12 4.94 15.63
C GLU A 361 25.82 5.58 16.12
N PHE A 362 24.71 4.83 16.15
CA PHE A 362 23.43 5.30 16.69
C PHE A 362 23.49 5.52 18.22
N PHE A 363 24.15 4.61 18.92
CA PHE A 363 24.43 4.76 20.35
C PHE A 363 25.27 6.02 20.62
N ASP A 364 26.35 6.24 19.88
CA ASP A 364 27.18 7.44 20.01
C ASP A 364 26.39 8.73 19.78
N LEU A 365 25.45 8.72 18.83
CA LEU A 365 24.53 9.85 18.60
C LEU A 365 23.65 10.13 19.83
N ILE A 366 23.09 9.09 20.45
CA ILE A 366 22.22 9.22 21.64
C ILE A 366 23.04 9.67 22.86
N GLU A 367 24.26 9.17 23.04
CA GLU A 367 25.17 9.63 24.08
C GLU A 367 25.49 11.13 23.91
N SER A 368 25.65 11.59 22.66
CA SER A 368 25.95 12.99 22.34
C SER A 368 24.78 13.97 22.49
N LEU A 369 23.56 13.51 22.81
CA LEU A 369 22.42 14.40 23.02
C LEU A 369 22.70 15.34 24.20
N ASN A 370 22.88 16.63 23.90
CA ASN A 370 23.20 17.64 24.90
C ASN A 370 21.95 18.16 25.63
N GLU A 371 22.15 18.59 26.87
CA GLU A 371 21.15 19.23 27.71
C GLU A 371 20.81 20.63 27.17
N THR A 372 19.73 20.78 26.41
CA THR A 372 19.30 22.10 25.94
C THR A 372 18.56 22.87 27.04
N LYS A 373 19.06 24.06 27.39
CA LYS A 373 18.45 25.00 28.34
C LYS A 373 17.23 25.74 27.73
N LEU A 374 16.16 25.06 27.33
CA LEU A 374 14.97 25.74 26.76
C LEU A 374 13.61 25.15 27.22
N GLN A 375 12.58 25.98 26.99
CA GLN A 375 11.29 26.14 27.68
C GLN A 375 10.29 24.96 27.57
N HIS A 376 9.26 24.99 28.44
CA HIS A 376 8.37 23.90 28.86
C HIS A 376 7.32 23.33 27.86
N SER A 377 7.29 23.70 26.58
CA SER A 377 6.18 23.32 25.68
C SER A 377 6.61 22.58 24.42
N SER A 378 6.28 21.30 24.24
CA SER A 378 6.66 20.45 23.09
C SER A 378 5.90 20.77 21.78
N LYS A 379 6.16 21.93 21.17
CA LYS A 379 5.43 22.41 19.97
C LYS A 379 5.73 21.60 18.70
N HIS A 380 6.95 21.11 18.53
CA HIS A 380 7.45 20.61 17.24
C HIS A 380 7.50 19.09 17.09
N TYR A 381 6.69 18.33 17.84
CA TYR A 381 6.79 16.87 17.75
C TYR A 381 6.36 16.34 16.37
N TYR A 382 5.30 16.88 15.76
CA TYR A 382 4.84 16.40 14.46
C TYR A 382 5.85 16.74 13.37
N ASP A 383 6.53 17.90 13.46
CA ASP A 383 7.62 18.25 12.55
C ASP A 383 8.76 17.22 12.63
N SER A 384 9.14 16.84 13.85
CA SER A 384 10.17 15.82 14.10
C SER A 384 9.76 14.43 13.59
N LEU A 385 8.49 14.04 13.78
CA LEU A 385 7.93 12.79 13.25
C LEU A 385 7.89 12.81 11.72
N ASN A 386 7.47 13.92 11.10
CA ASN A 386 7.39 14.05 9.65
C ASN A 386 8.76 13.90 8.99
N GLU A 387 9.78 14.58 9.52
CA GLU A 387 11.15 14.42 9.03
C GLU A 387 11.68 12.99 9.22
N ALA A 388 11.35 12.36 10.36
CA ALA A 388 11.70 10.96 10.61
C ALA A 388 11.04 9.99 9.62
N LEU A 389 9.76 10.17 9.34
CA LEU A 389 9.00 9.32 8.42
C LEU A 389 9.43 9.49 6.97
N LYS A 390 9.79 10.72 6.55
CA LYS A 390 10.37 10.98 5.22
C LYS A 390 11.69 10.22 5.02
N ALA A 391 12.54 10.18 6.05
CA ALA A 391 13.85 9.53 6.00
C ALA A 391 13.81 8.01 6.21
N CYS A 392 12.77 7.47 6.85
CA CYS A 392 12.69 6.05 7.17
C CYS A 392 12.32 5.17 5.97
N GLU A 393 12.71 3.91 6.10
CA GLU A 393 12.35 2.84 5.18
C GLU A 393 10.89 2.40 5.40
N SER A 394 10.29 1.70 4.45
CA SER A 394 8.93 1.17 4.64
C SER A 394 8.90 0.08 5.73
N GLU A 395 7.77 -0.07 6.42
CA GLU A 395 7.55 -1.01 7.53
C GLU A 395 8.49 -0.77 8.74
N SER A 396 9.05 0.43 8.85
CA SER A 396 9.88 0.85 9.98
C SER A 396 9.12 0.89 11.30
N LEU A 397 9.89 0.76 12.38
CA LEU A 397 9.42 0.91 13.76
C LEU A 397 9.85 2.27 14.28
N VAL A 398 8.87 3.08 14.68
CA VAL A 398 9.09 4.40 15.28
C VAL A 398 8.75 4.33 16.75
N PHE A 399 9.72 4.65 17.60
CA PHE A 399 9.55 4.83 19.04
C PHE A 399 9.54 6.33 19.33
N PHE A 400 8.36 6.83 19.67
CA PHE A 400 8.12 8.24 19.97
C PHE A 400 8.08 8.45 21.48
N PHE A 401 9.07 9.16 22.02
CA PHE A 401 9.23 9.41 23.46
C PHE A 401 8.83 10.85 23.80
N THR A 402 7.81 11.01 24.64
CA THR A 402 7.27 12.32 25.05
C THR A 402 6.54 12.25 26.40
N ASP A 403 6.23 13.40 26.99
CA ASP A 403 5.36 13.55 28.18
C ASP A 403 4.16 14.49 27.96
N ALA A 404 4.03 15.08 26.77
CA ALA A 404 3.00 16.07 26.47
C ALA A 404 2.61 16.12 24.97
N PRO A 405 1.43 16.68 24.64
CA PRO A 405 1.01 16.87 23.26
C PRO A 405 1.56 18.18 22.66
N SER A 406 1.46 18.31 21.35
CA SER A 406 1.78 19.48 20.55
C SER A 406 0.52 20.31 20.50
N HIS A 407 0.70 21.61 20.57
CA HIS A 407 -0.41 22.56 20.51
C HIS A 407 -0.80 22.90 19.06
N GLU A 408 -0.29 22.17 18.05
CA GLU A 408 -0.53 22.47 16.62
C GLU A 408 -1.38 21.40 15.92
N PRO A 409 -2.60 21.75 15.43
CA PRO A 409 -3.54 20.77 14.85
C PRO A 409 -3.18 20.24 13.46
N CYS A 410 -2.36 20.97 12.69
CA CYS A 410 -2.18 20.76 11.25
C CYS A 410 -1.20 19.62 10.88
N PRO A 411 0.01 19.52 11.46
CA PRO A 411 0.99 18.56 10.96
C PRO A 411 0.68 17.08 11.31
N GLN A 412 -0.35 16.81 12.11
CA GLN A 412 -0.85 15.46 12.40
C GLN A 412 -1.37 14.70 11.17
N GLY A 413 -2.04 15.40 10.24
CA GLY A 413 -2.58 14.78 9.03
C GLY A 413 -1.47 14.23 8.15
N LEU A 414 -0.45 15.06 7.92
CA LEU A 414 0.77 14.69 7.21
C LEU A 414 1.48 13.51 7.88
N THR A 415 1.64 13.53 9.21
CA THR A 415 2.30 12.42 9.93
C THR A 415 1.57 11.10 9.74
N ARG A 416 0.24 11.08 9.88
CA ARG A 416 -0.54 9.86 9.64
C ARG A 416 -0.45 9.40 8.18
N ALA A 417 -0.53 10.33 7.22
CA ALA A 417 -0.43 10.02 5.80
C ALA A 417 0.93 9.41 5.45
N LEU A 418 2.03 9.99 5.95
CA LEU A 418 3.38 9.46 5.77
C LEU A 418 3.55 8.09 6.45
N ALA A 419 3.03 7.93 7.67
CA ALA A 419 3.10 6.67 8.39
C ALA A 419 2.36 5.54 7.65
N ARG A 420 1.19 5.85 7.08
CA ARG A 420 0.41 4.91 6.25
C ARG A 420 1.12 4.59 4.93
N LEU A 421 1.61 5.62 4.24
CA LEU A 421 2.35 5.46 2.98
C LEU A 421 3.54 4.52 3.18
N LYS A 422 4.33 4.77 4.23
CA LYS A 422 5.50 3.98 4.60
C LYS A 422 5.15 2.70 5.37
N LYS A 423 3.87 2.43 5.68
CA LYS A 423 3.42 1.28 6.51
C LYS A 423 4.15 1.17 7.86
N THR A 424 4.53 2.31 8.45
CA THR A 424 5.28 2.36 9.71
C THR A 424 4.37 2.29 10.91
N LYS A 425 4.84 1.63 11.97
CA LYS A 425 4.17 1.60 13.26
C LYS A 425 4.79 2.64 14.18
N ILE A 426 3.98 3.44 14.85
CA ILE A 426 4.45 4.44 15.81
C ILE A 426 4.02 4.01 17.21
N ASP A 427 4.97 3.46 17.96
CA ASP A 427 4.80 3.20 19.38
C ASP A 427 5.10 4.47 20.17
N VAL A 428 4.13 4.90 20.96
CA VAL A 428 4.23 6.09 21.81
C VAL A 428 4.62 5.65 23.21
N LEU A 429 5.81 6.04 23.64
CA LEU A 429 6.35 5.77 24.98
C LEU A 429 6.21 7.04 25.80
N PHE A 430 5.13 7.07 26.57
CA PHE A 430 4.68 8.24 27.29
C PHE A 430 5.22 8.24 28.72
N VAL A 431 5.79 9.36 29.14
CA VAL A 431 6.18 9.59 30.54
C VAL A 431 5.06 10.36 31.22
N ASN A 432 4.39 9.72 32.17
CA ASN A 432 3.31 10.37 32.92
C ASN A 432 3.86 11.49 33.80
N SER A 433 3.28 12.68 33.71
CA SER A 433 3.71 13.87 34.44
C SER A 433 2.52 14.63 35.03
N SER A 434 2.78 15.58 35.93
CA SER A 434 1.72 16.41 36.53
C SER A 434 0.99 17.31 35.51
N GLN A 435 1.46 17.40 34.27
CA GLN A 435 0.82 18.16 33.19
C GLN A 435 0.01 17.29 32.23
N SER A 436 0.08 15.96 32.38
CA SER A 436 -0.60 15.02 31.52
C SER A 436 -2.11 15.07 31.81
N THR A 437 -2.91 15.45 30.81
CA THR A 437 -4.38 15.41 30.90
C THR A 437 -4.92 14.11 30.33
N SER A 438 -6.11 13.69 30.77
CA SER A 438 -6.80 12.54 30.18
C SER A 438 -7.03 12.70 28.67
N GLU A 439 -7.31 13.93 28.23
CA GLU A 439 -7.47 14.30 26.82
C GLU A 439 -6.18 14.09 26.03
N THR A 440 -5.03 14.52 26.56
CA THR A 440 -3.70 14.30 25.96
C THR A 440 -3.42 12.82 25.74
N ILE A 441 -3.64 12.02 26.79
CA ILE A 441 -3.38 10.59 26.78
C ILE A 441 -4.28 9.91 25.74
N SER A 442 -5.55 10.29 25.70
CA SER A 442 -6.51 9.80 24.70
C SER A 442 -6.07 10.12 23.27
N GLU A 443 -5.62 11.35 23.00
CA GLU A 443 -5.16 11.77 21.67
C GLU A 443 -3.93 10.97 21.21
N LEU A 444 -2.91 10.85 22.07
CA LEU A 444 -1.70 10.10 21.74
C LEU A 444 -1.97 8.59 21.61
N ASN A 445 -2.86 8.04 22.43
CA ASN A 445 -3.31 6.66 22.30
C ASN A 445 -4.00 6.43 20.96
N HIS A 446 -4.98 7.28 20.62
CA HIS A 446 -5.67 7.23 19.35
C HIS A 446 -4.68 7.35 18.17
N PHE A 447 -3.73 8.28 18.25
CA PHE A 447 -2.68 8.43 17.25
C PHE A 447 -1.84 7.15 17.08
N ALA A 448 -1.35 6.54 18.17
CA ALA A 448 -0.60 5.29 18.11
C ALA A 448 -1.41 4.19 17.39
N VAL A 449 -2.66 3.99 17.82
CA VAL A 449 -3.57 2.95 17.32
C VAL A 449 -3.92 3.15 15.83
N THR A 450 -4.08 4.40 15.36
CA THR A 450 -4.32 4.71 13.93
C THR A 450 -3.15 4.35 13.03
N THR A 451 -1.91 4.32 13.57
CA THR A 451 -0.72 3.87 12.83
C THR A 451 -0.42 2.38 13.03
N GLY A 452 -1.22 1.67 13.84
CA GLY A 452 -0.97 0.28 14.22
C GLY A 452 0.19 0.08 15.21
N GLY A 453 0.54 1.14 15.95
CA GLY A 453 1.44 1.09 17.09
C GLY A 453 0.69 1.05 18.43
N LEU A 454 1.46 1.03 19.51
CA LEU A 454 0.97 0.96 20.89
C LEU A 454 1.27 2.26 21.66
N PHE A 455 0.35 2.69 22.52
CA PHE A 455 0.61 3.74 23.51
C PHE A 455 0.91 3.10 24.85
N ILE A 456 2.05 3.42 25.44
CA ILE A 456 2.56 2.78 26.66
C ILE A 456 3.03 3.84 27.63
N ASN A 457 2.49 3.80 28.85
CA ASN A 457 3.09 4.52 29.97
C ASN A 457 4.38 3.82 30.38
N ILE A 458 5.51 4.52 30.29
CA ILE A 458 6.82 3.96 30.65
C ILE A 458 7.29 4.44 32.02
N ASP A 459 7.88 3.52 32.78
CA ASP A 459 8.62 3.86 33.98
C ASP A 459 10.10 4.12 33.60
N ILE A 460 10.51 5.38 33.69
CA ILE A 460 11.87 5.81 33.37
C ILE A 460 12.92 5.22 34.34
N THR A 461 12.51 4.74 35.51
CA THR A 461 13.39 4.10 36.49
C THR A 461 13.68 2.64 36.16
N GLN A 462 12.99 2.07 35.17
CA GLN A 462 13.11 0.66 34.78
C GLN A 462 13.61 0.49 33.33
N PRO A 463 14.82 1.00 32.98
CA PRO A 463 15.36 0.94 31.61
C PRO A 463 15.44 -0.49 31.05
N LYS A 464 15.69 -1.50 31.90
CA LYS A 464 15.74 -2.91 31.49
C LYS A 464 14.41 -3.40 30.92
N ILE A 465 13.28 -2.93 31.44
CA ILE A 465 11.95 -3.31 30.94
C ILE A 465 11.71 -2.63 29.59
N ASN A 466 11.95 -1.32 29.51
CA ASN A 466 11.77 -0.54 28.29
C ASN A 466 12.65 -1.07 27.15
N GLY A 467 13.92 -1.42 27.45
CA GLY A 467 14.83 -2.02 26.47
C GLY A 467 14.36 -3.39 25.97
N LYS A 468 13.84 -4.25 26.88
CA LYS A 468 13.25 -5.53 26.48
C LYS A 468 11.99 -5.36 25.64
N PHE A 469 11.18 -4.34 25.92
CA PHE A 469 10.00 -4.02 25.10
C PHE A 469 10.42 -3.67 23.66
N ILE A 470 11.34 -2.71 23.50
CA ILE A 470 11.86 -2.30 22.18
C ILE A 470 12.49 -3.48 21.44
N TYR A 471 13.30 -4.28 22.13
CA TYR A 471 13.92 -5.48 21.54
C TYR A 471 12.88 -6.49 21.05
N ARG A 472 11.80 -6.73 21.80
CA ARG A 472 10.73 -7.64 21.35
C ARG A 472 9.99 -7.09 20.14
N ARG A 473 9.65 -5.79 20.14
CA ARG A 473 8.99 -5.13 19.00
C ARG A 473 9.81 -5.24 17.72
N LEU A 474 11.14 -5.12 17.83
CA LEU A 474 12.08 -5.40 16.75
C LEU A 474 11.92 -6.84 16.26
N GLN A 475 11.97 -7.84 17.15
CA GLN A 475 11.81 -9.26 16.76
C GLN A 475 10.47 -9.56 16.08
N GLU A 476 9.37 -8.99 16.58
CA GLU A 476 8.03 -9.16 15.99
C GLU A 476 7.97 -8.68 14.54
N THR A 477 8.64 -7.57 14.23
CA THR A 477 8.66 -7.01 12.87
C THR A 477 9.39 -7.90 11.86
N LEU A 478 10.28 -8.78 12.32
CA LEU A 478 11.12 -9.62 11.45
C LEU A 478 10.45 -10.90 10.94
N GLY A 479 9.25 -11.24 11.41
CA GLY A 479 8.58 -12.45 10.93
C GLY A 479 7.24 -12.79 11.56
N TYR A 480 6.65 -11.92 12.38
CA TYR A 480 5.34 -12.13 12.97
C TYR A 480 4.27 -11.31 12.25
N GLU A 481 3.13 -11.93 12.01
CA GLU A 481 1.92 -11.30 11.49
C GLU A 481 0.97 -10.98 12.66
N CYS A 482 0.19 -9.91 12.55
CA CYS A 482 -0.80 -9.58 13.56
C CYS A 482 -2.03 -10.46 13.35
N ILE A 483 -2.52 -11.09 14.42
CA ILE A 483 -3.71 -11.95 14.38
C ILE A 483 -4.84 -11.46 15.28
N LEU A 484 -4.54 -10.50 16.16
CA LEU A 484 -5.50 -9.81 17.00
C LEU A 484 -4.94 -8.44 17.36
N PHE A 485 -5.76 -7.40 17.23
CA PHE A 485 -5.49 -6.09 17.84
C PHE A 485 -6.77 -5.47 18.40
N GLU A 486 -6.94 -5.55 19.72
CA GLU A 486 -8.21 -5.23 20.39
C GLU A 486 -8.03 -4.31 21.60
N SER A 487 -9.00 -3.41 21.81
CA SER A 487 -9.14 -2.61 23.03
C SER A 487 -10.26 -3.18 23.89
N MET A 488 -9.91 -3.69 25.07
CA MET A 488 -10.83 -4.24 26.06
C MET A 488 -11.37 -3.15 26.99
N SER A 489 -12.62 -3.29 27.40
CA SER A 489 -13.23 -2.43 28.42
C SER A 489 -14.18 -3.21 29.33
N ASN A 490 -14.41 -2.72 30.56
CA ASN A 490 -15.40 -3.27 31.49
C ASN A 490 -15.21 -4.75 31.88
N HIS A 491 -13.96 -5.20 32.07
CA HIS A 491 -13.64 -6.59 32.48
C HIS A 491 -14.14 -7.68 31.51
N SER A 492 -14.16 -7.39 30.20
CA SER A 492 -14.62 -8.34 29.19
C SER A 492 -13.68 -9.56 29.03
N GLU A 493 -14.22 -10.64 28.50
CA GLU A 493 -13.48 -11.79 27.98
C GLU A 493 -13.38 -11.69 26.45
N GLY A 494 -12.26 -12.15 25.89
CA GLY A 494 -12.04 -12.17 24.45
C GLY A 494 -11.38 -13.46 23.97
N VAL A 495 -11.30 -13.64 22.65
CA VAL A 495 -10.83 -14.86 22.00
C VAL A 495 -9.91 -14.58 20.82
N PHE A 496 -8.95 -15.46 20.57
CA PHE A 496 -8.19 -15.49 19.33
C PHE A 496 -7.85 -16.92 18.92
N MET A 497 -7.50 -17.10 17.65
CA MET A 497 -7.24 -18.41 17.06
C MET A 497 -5.78 -18.58 16.68
N ILE A 498 -5.17 -19.67 17.12
CA ILE A 498 -3.84 -20.10 16.67
C ILE A 498 -4.01 -21.21 15.63
N ASP A 499 -3.45 -21.01 14.44
CA ASP A 499 -3.55 -21.97 13.34
C ASP A 499 -2.48 -23.08 13.41
N THR A 500 -2.66 -24.15 12.63
CA THR A 500 -1.80 -25.34 12.62
C THR A 500 -0.38 -25.08 12.11
N THR A 501 -0.16 -23.98 11.39
CA THR A 501 1.17 -23.60 10.86
C THR A 501 1.94 -22.68 11.82
N ALA A 502 1.33 -22.34 12.96
CA ALA A 502 1.96 -21.50 13.97
C ALA A 502 3.14 -22.21 14.63
N THR A 503 4.27 -21.52 14.70
CA THR A 503 5.48 -22.01 15.40
C THR A 503 5.67 -21.31 16.75
N SER A 504 5.22 -20.06 16.85
CA SER A 504 5.23 -19.28 18.08
C SER A 504 4.31 -18.07 17.95
N PHE A 505 3.87 -17.52 19.07
CA PHE A 505 3.17 -16.25 19.12
C PHE A 505 3.54 -15.44 20.36
N HIS A 506 3.45 -14.13 20.23
CA HIS A 506 3.74 -13.14 21.25
C HIS A 506 2.48 -12.34 21.55
N ILE A 507 2.29 -12.00 22.82
CA ILE A 507 1.15 -11.18 23.26
C ILE A 507 1.70 -9.97 23.99
N ASN A 508 1.28 -8.79 23.54
CA ASN A 508 1.51 -7.52 24.20
C ASN A 508 0.20 -7.07 24.84
N VAL A 509 0.21 -6.83 26.16
CA VAL A 509 -0.93 -6.33 26.93
C VAL A 509 -0.52 -5.02 27.56
N VAL A 510 -1.20 -3.95 27.21
CA VAL A 510 -0.87 -2.59 27.62
C VAL A 510 -2.07 -1.94 28.29
N SER A 511 -1.87 -1.17 29.35
CA SER A 511 -2.93 -0.39 29.99
C SER A 511 -2.42 0.99 30.41
N SER A 512 -3.35 1.94 30.46
CA SER A 512 -3.12 3.24 31.09
C SER A 512 -3.15 3.16 32.63
N SER A 513 -3.79 2.13 33.19
CA SER A 513 -3.94 1.94 34.64
C SER A 513 -2.78 1.09 35.20
N PRO A 514 -2.21 1.47 36.35
CA PRO A 514 -1.22 0.64 37.02
C PRO A 514 -1.90 -0.60 37.62
N SER A 515 -1.29 -1.79 37.46
CA SER A 515 -1.75 -3.09 38.01
C SER A 515 -2.71 -3.89 37.12
N ILE A 516 -2.36 -4.05 35.84
CA ILE A 516 -3.06 -4.97 34.93
C ILE A 516 -3.04 -6.40 35.49
N ALA A 517 -4.20 -7.03 35.68
CA ALA A 517 -4.28 -8.48 35.81
C ALA A 517 -4.84 -9.07 34.51
N PHE A 518 -3.98 -9.83 33.83
CA PHE A 518 -4.30 -10.48 32.56
C PHE A 518 -4.21 -12.00 32.74
N GLN A 519 -5.18 -12.72 32.19
CA GLN A 519 -5.23 -14.16 32.25
C GLN A 519 -5.41 -14.75 30.86
N LEU A 520 -4.73 -15.86 30.60
CA LEU A 520 -4.84 -16.65 29.38
C LEU A 520 -5.38 -18.03 29.71
N ILE A 521 -6.28 -18.51 28.87
CA ILE A 521 -6.85 -19.84 28.92
C ILE A 521 -6.49 -20.54 27.61
N GLU A 522 -5.80 -21.66 27.73
CA GLU A 522 -5.37 -22.52 26.64
C GLU A 522 -6.58 -23.16 25.93
N PRO A 523 -6.45 -23.67 24.69
CA PRO A 523 -7.57 -24.25 23.94
C PRO A 523 -8.31 -25.38 24.65
N MET A 524 -7.61 -26.12 25.52
CA MET A 524 -8.20 -27.20 26.33
C MET A 524 -8.92 -26.71 27.59
N GLY A 525 -9.01 -25.40 27.80
CA GLY A 525 -9.70 -24.77 28.93
C GLY A 525 -8.86 -24.60 30.20
N SER A 526 -7.58 -25.01 30.19
CA SER A 526 -6.66 -24.79 31.30
C SER A 526 -6.14 -23.36 31.33
N MET A 527 -6.05 -22.79 32.54
CA MET A 527 -5.35 -21.51 32.74
C MET A 527 -3.87 -21.67 32.43
N LEU A 528 -3.31 -20.76 31.63
CA LEU A 528 -1.89 -20.72 31.34
C LEU A 528 -1.12 -20.47 32.63
N ARG A 529 -0.28 -21.43 33.03
CA ARG A 529 0.52 -21.35 34.28
C ARG A 529 1.86 -20.63 34.09
N ARG A 530 2.05 -19.88 33.00
CA ARG A 530 3.30 -19.17 32.69
C ARG A 530 3.17 -17.69 33.03
N ASN A 531 4.17 -17.17 33.73
CA ASN A 531 4.32 -15.73 33.96
C ASN A 531 4.69 -15.00 32.66
N PRO A 532 4.33 -13.71 32.55
CA PRO A 532 4.82 -12.86 31.45
C PRO A 532 6.36 -12.80 31.45
N SER A 533 6.95 -12.79 30.26
CA SER A 533 8.40 -12.70 30.08
C SER A 533 8.94 -11.28 30.30
N VAL A 534 8.08 -10.27 30.20
CA VAL A 534 8.32 -8.88 30.64
C VAL A 534 7.06 -8.38 31.32
N GLN A 535 7.22 -7.74 32.48
CA GLN A 535 6.11 -7.21 33.27
C GLN A 535 6.51 -5.92 33.97
N SER A 536 5.66 -4.91 33.83
CA SER A 536 5.62 -3.68 34.63
C SER A 536 4.18 -3.38 35.03
N ASP A 537 3.95 -2.25 35.68
CA ASP A 537 2.61 -1.82 36.09
C ASP A 537 1.66 -1.59 34.90
N TYR A 538 2.21 -1.25 33.72
CA TYR A 538 1.46 -0.85 32.53
C TYR A 538 1.62 -1.78 31.32
N LEU A 539 2.48 -2.80 31.44
CA LEU A 539 2.85 -3.67 30.32
C LEU A 539 3.03 -5.09 30.82
N GLN A 540 2.32 -6.04 30.21
CA GLN A 540 2.60 -7.47 30.30
C GLN A 540 2.83 -8.04 28.92
N MET A 541 3.72 -9.02 28.87
CA MET A 541 4.33 -9.40 27.61
C MET A 541 4.62 -10.90 27.64
N PHE A 542 3.93 -11.68 26.81
CA PHE A 542 4.07 -13.14 26.75
C PHE A 542 4.76 -13.57 25.46
N SER A 543 5.49 -14.70 25.53
CA SER A 543 6.11 -15.33 24.37
C SER A 543 5.92 -16.84 24.51
N ILE A 544 5.19 -17.43 23.57
CA ILE A 544 4.71 -18.80 23.63
C ILE A 544 5.19 -19.53 22.38
N VAL A 545 5.86 -20.66 22.58
CA VAL A 545 6.25 -21.58 21.51
C VAL A 545 5.14 -22.61 21.33
N VAL A 546 4.70 -22.81 20.09
CA VAL A 546 3.68 -23.81 19.75
C VAL A 546 4.42 -25.12 19.48
N THR A 547 4.22 -26.11 20.35
CA THR A 547 4.98 -27.38 20.31
C THR A 547 4.10 -28.61 20.23
N ALA A 548 2.81 -28.47 20.56
CA ALA A 548 1.85 -29.56 20.53
C ALA A 548 0.56 -29.11 19.83
N GLN A 549 -0.18 -30.09 19.30
CA GLN A 549 -1.52 -29.84 18.73
C GLN A 549 -2.50 -29.23 19.76
N SER A 550 -2.26 -29.44 21.05
CA SER A 550 -3.06 -28.84 22.14
C SER A 550 -2.91 -27.32 22.25
N ASP A 551 -1.84 -26.75 21.68
CA ASP A 551 -1.60 -25.31 21.65
C ASP A 551 -2.36 -24.61 20.50
N VAL A 552 -2.87 -25.40 19.55
CA VAL A 552 -3.60 -24.96 18.36
C VAL A 552 -5.10 -24.86 18.66
N GLY A 553 -5.75 -23.84 18.12
CA GLY A 553 -7.19 -23.61 18.30
C GLY A 553 -7.49 -22.31 19.06
N GLN A 554 -8.65 -22.28 19.71
CA GLN A 554 -9.19 -21.07 20.31
C GLN A 554 -8.60 -20.81 21.69
N TRP A 555 -7.83 -19.74 21.83
CA TRP A 555 -7.41 -19.21 23.12
C TRP A 555 -8.44 -18.21 23.65
N LYS A 556 -8.59 -18.14 24.96
CA LYS A 556 -9.39 -17.10 25.63
C LYS A 556 -8.49 -16.24 26.51
N TYR A 557 -8.88 -15.00 26.69
CA TYR A 557 -8.21 -14.10 27.61
C TYR A 557 -9.20 -13.24 28.39
N THR A 558 -8.77 -12.77 29.56
CA THR A 558 -9.51 -11.79 30.37
C THR A 558 -8.56 -10.71 30.86
N CYS A 559 -9.09 -9.49 30.99
CA CYS A 559 -8.36 -8.34 31.51
C CYS A 559 -9.14 -7.75 32.69
N SER A 560 -8.46 -7.50 33.81
CA SER A 560 -9.08 -6.89 34.98
C SER A 560 -9.27 -5.39 34.85
N GLU A 561 -8.70 -4.74 33.85
CA GLU A 561 -8.76 -3.30 33.62
C GLU A 561 -8.89 -3.05 32.11
N ASP A 562 -9.22 -1.83 31.73
CA ASP A 562 -9.17 -1.42 30.32
C ASP A 562 -7.74 -1.62 29.79
N CYS A 563 -7.60 -2.38 28.72
CA CYS A 563 -6.29 -2.74 28.19
C CYS A 563 -6.34 -2.96 26.67
N VAL A 564 -5.21 -2.73 26.02
CA VAL A 564 -5.00 -3.04 24.60
C VAL A 564 -4.22 -4.33 24.51
N ILE A 565 -4.71 -5.26 23.69
CA ILE A 565 -4.09 -6.56 23.45
C ILE A 565 -3.69 -6.65 21.98
N GLU A 566 -2.41 -6.92 21.75
CA GLU A 566 -1.87 -7.20 20.42
C GLU A 566 -1.26 -8.61 20.41
N VAL A 567 -1.75 -9.47 19.52
CA VAL A 567 -1.23 -10.83 19.35
C VAL A 567 -0.53 -10.94 18.00
N ASN A 568 0.74 -11.32 18.06
CA ASN A 568 1.63 -11.46 16.92
C ASN A 568 2.02 -12.93 16.76
N MET A 569 1.79 -13.54 15.60
CA MET A 569 2.05 -14.95 15.37
C MET A 569 3.04 -15.17 14.23
N LYS A 570 3.96 -16.11 14.42
CA LYS A 570 4.86 -16.59 13.38
C LYS A 570 4.29 -17.87 12.76
N SER A 571 3.78 -17.75 11.54
CA SER A 571 3.20 -18.83 10.74
C SER A 571 3.72 -18.81 9.31
N GLU A 572 3.61 -19.97 8.65
CA GLU A 572 3.99 -20.15 7.24
C GLU A 572 2.92 -19.57 6.29
N PHE A 573 1.65 -19.66 6.67
CA PHE A 573 0.54 -19.21 5.83
C PHE A 573 0.14 -17.75 6.10
N ARG A 574 0.08 -16.94 5.03
CA ARG A 574 -0.16 -15.49 5.14
C ARG A 574 -1.11 -15.00 4.05
N CYS A 575 -2.05 -14.15 4.47
CA CYS A 575 -2.88 -13.35 3.59
C CYS A 575 -2.89 -11.90 4.08
N ARG A 576 -3.15 -10.97 3.15
CA ARG A 576 -3.28 -9.55 3.42
C ARG A 576 -4.46 -9.01 2.62
N THR A 577 -5.23 -8.12 3.23
CA THR A 577 -6.33 -7.43 2.56
C THR A 577 -6.04 -5.95 2.47
N GLN A 578 -6.20 -5.38 1.27
CA GLN A 578 -6.02 -3.95 1.02
C GLN A 578 -7.32 -3.30 0.60
N LEU A 579 -7.49 -2.01 0.91
CA LEU A 579 -8.66 -1.21 0.52
C LEU A 579 -8.39 -0.33 -0.69
N TYR A 580 -9.43 -0.16 -1.48
CA TYR A 580 -9.48 0.62 -2.72
C TYR A 580 -10.75 1.45 -2.71
N ALA A 581 -10.73 2.70 -3.19
CA ALA A 581 -11.93 3.51 -3.32
C ALA A 581 -12.14 3.82 -4.80
N PRO A 582 -13.31 3.52 -5.37
CA PRO A 582 -13.71 4.11 -6.63
C PRO A 582 -14.12 5.56 -6.37
N LEU A 583 -13.72 6.44 -7.29
CA LEU A 583 -14.21 7.81 -7.31
C LEU A 583 -15.40 7.92 -8.26
N SER A 584 -16.60 7.83 -7.69
CA SER A 584 -17.87 8.28 -8.28
C SER A 584 -18.35 7.61 -9.57
N ASN A 585 -19.60 7.88 -9.95
CA ASN A 585 -20.21 7.42 -11.20
C ASN A 585 -19.71 8.19 -12.45
N GLU A 586 -18.71 9.06 -12.29
CA GLU A 586 -18.02 9.75 -13.37
C GLU A 586 -16.52 9.40 -13.28
N LEU A 587 -16.04 8.71 -14.31
CA LEU A 587 -14.76 8.00 -14.43
C LEU A 587 -13.54 8.93 -14.31
N SER A 588 -13.13 9.25 -13.10
CA SER A 588 -11.79 9.77 -12.82
C SER A 588 -11.31 9.20 -11.49
N GLU A 589 -10.63 8.06 -11.58
CA GLU A 589 -10.31 7.22 -10.42
C GLU A 589 -9.02 7.66 -9.71
N GLY A 590 -8.94 7.37 -8.42
CA GLY A 590 -7.84 7.83 -7.59
C GLY A 590 -7.75 7.09 -6.26
N ILE A 591 -6.59 6.46 -6.09
CA ILE A 591 -5.83 6.24 -4.84
C ILE A 591 -6.25 5.04 -3.97
N VAL A 592 -5.22 4.30 -3.52
CA VAL A 592 -5.24 3.40 -2.36
C VAL A 592 -5.84 4.17 -1.19
N VAL A 593 -7.01 3.77 -0.68
CA VAL A 593 -7.68 4.59 0.33
C VAL A 593 -6.81 4.65 1.57
N THR A 594 -6.20 5.81 1.80
CA THR A 594 -5.62 6.13 3.08
C THR A 594 -6.79 6.53 3.98
N PRO A 595 -6.99 5.88 5.13
CA PRO A 595 -7.93 6.37 6.12
C PRO A 595 -7.65 7.85 6.44
N PRO A 596 -8.60 8.61 6.97
CA PRO A 596 -9.98 8.19 7.21
C PRO A 596 -10.77 8.05 5.90
N LEU A 597 -11.51 6.94 5.78
CA LEU A 597 -12.35 6.65 4.62
C LEU A 597 -13.58 7.53 4.65
N PHE A 598 -14.00 8.04 3.50
CA PHE A 598 -15.30 8.67 3.41
C PHE A 598 -16.40 7.62 3.51
N ASN A 599 -17.45 7.94 4.28
CA ASN A 599 -18.61 7.08 4.44
C ASN A 599 -19.47 7.05 3.15
N GLN A 600 -19.05 6.29 2.15
CA GLN A 600 -19.79 6.04 0.91
C GLN A 600 -19.89 4.54 0.58
N SER A 601 -20.92 4.18 -0.19
CA SER A 601 -20.93 2.92 -0.92
C SER A 601 -19.87 2.97 -2.02
N GLY A 602 -18.98 1.99 -2.07
CA GLY A 602 -17.99 1.94 -3.14
C GLY A 602 -16.65 1.32 -2.77
N VAL A 603 -16.22 1.33 -1.51
CA VAL A 603 -14.89 0.82 -1.17
C VAL A 603 -14.76 -0.63 -1.58
N ALA A 604 -13.72 -0.92 -2.34
CA ALA A 604 -13.36 -2.22 -2.84
C ALA A 604 -12.21 -2.77 -1.99
N THR A 605 -12.10 -4.09 -1.94
CA THR A 605 -11.08 -4.79 -1.17
C THR A 605 -10.43 -5.82 -2.04
N MET A 606 -9.13 -6.02 -1.88
CA MET A 606 -8.43 -7.09 -2.57
C MET A 606 -7.58 -7.85 -1.57
N THR A 607 -7.80 -9.16 -1.52
CA THR A 607 -7.07 -10.07 -0.62
C THR A 607 -6.08 -10.91 -1.41
N THR A 608 -4.81 -10.86 -1.03
CA THR A 608 -3.77 -11.72 -1.58
C THR A 608 -3.23 -12.67 -0.52
N CYS A 609 -3.05 -13.92 -0.91
CA CYS A 609 -2.48 -14.98 -0.07
C CYS A 609 -1.22 -15.53 -0.73
N ASP A 610 -0.24 -15.93 0.10
CA ASP A 610 1.04 -16.45 -0.38
C ASP A 610 0.92 -17.82 -1.08
N ASP A 611 -0.04 -18.65 -0.66
CA ASP A 611 -0.39 -19.91 -1.31
C ASP A 611 -1.92 -20.01 -1.50
N PRO A 612 -2.47 -19.43 -2.58
CA PRO A 612 -3.91 -19.44 -2.81
C PRO A 612 -4.45 -20.86 -3.06
N ASN A 613 -3.60 -21.84 -3.43
CA ASN A 613 -4.00 -23.22 -3.66
C ASN A 613 -4.32 -23.97 -2.36
N GLN A 614 -3.92 -23.43 -1.20
CA GLN A 614 -4.26 -24.01 0.10
C GLN A 614 -5.56 -23.45 0.68
N VAL A 615 -6.16 -22.44 0.03
CA VAL A 615 -7.34 -21.72 0.52
C VAL A 615 -8.60 -22.30 -0.11
N SER A 616 -9.48 -22.84 0.72
CA SER A 616 -10.80 -23.31 0.29
C SER A 616 -11.84 -22.18 0.31
N ASN A 617 -11.76 -21.29 1.30
CA ASN A 617 -12.61 -20.11 1.41
C ASN A 617 -11.87 -19.00 2.17
N ASN A 618 -12.28 -17.76 1.93
CA ASN A 618 -11.74 -16.59 2.61
C ASN A 618 -12.89 -15.60 2.87
N SER A 619 -12.88 -14.95 4.02
CA SER A 619 -13.77 -13.83 4.32
C SER A 619 -12.99 -12.63 4.88
N ILE A 620 -13.43 -11.45 4.47
CA ILE A 620 -12.98 -10.17 5.01
C ILE A 620 -13.96 -9.75 6.09
N GLN A 621 -13.45 -9.47 7.27
CA GLN A 621 -14.20 -9.03 8.43
C GLN A 621 -13.87 -7.56 8.70
N LEU A 622 -14.89 -6.74 8.92
CA LEU A 622 -14.70 -5.38 9.43
C LEU A 622 -14.90 -5.44 10.94
N ILE A 623 -13.83 -5.23 11.70
CA ILE A 623 -13.78 -5.47 13.15
C ILE A 623 -13.80 -4.13 13.88
N SER A 624 -14.59 -3.99 14.94
CA SER A 624 -14.59 -2.78 15.78
C SER A 624 -13.26 -2.61 16.53
N THR A 625 -13.07 -1.47 17.19
CA THR A 625 -11.94 -1.29 18.13
C THR A 625 -11.99 -2.24 19.32
N THR A 626 -13.16 -2.81 19.63
CA THR A 626 -13.42 -3.74 20.74
C THR A 626 -13.42 -5.20 20.31
N GLY A 627 -13.11 -5.50 19.04
CA GLY A 627 -13.04 -6.89 18.54
C GLY A 627 -14.34 -7.44 17.95
N ASP A 628 -15.44 -6.68 18.00
CA ASP A 628 -16.73 -7.11 17.45
C ASP A 628 -16.71 -7.11 15.91
N ILE A 629 -17.16 -8.22 15.29
CA ILE A 629 -17.34 -8.28 13.84
C ILE A 629 -18.56 -7.42 13.45
N LEU A 630 -18.31 -6.29 12.79
CA LEU A 630 -19.34 -5.35 12.32
C LEU A 630 -20.02 -5.83 11.03
N SER A 631 -19.24 -6.48 10.16
CA SER A 631 -19.71 -7.04 8.89
C SER A 631 -18.67 -8.02 8.34
N GLU A 632 -19.12 -8.96 7.52
CA GLU A 632 -18.28 -9.97 6.89
C GLU A 632 -18.63 -10.12 5.41
N TYR A 633 -17.62 -10.29 4.57
CA TYR A 633 -17.73 -10.41 3.12
C TYR A 633 -16.94 -11.62 2.64
N LEU A 634 -17.48 -12.38 1.69
CA LEU A 634 -16.70 -13.42 1.02
C LEU A 634 -15.61 -12.77 0.17
N ALA A 635 -14.40 -13.30 0.26
CA ALA A 635 -13.25 -12.82 -0.50
C ALA A 635 -12.77 -13.90 -1.45
N THR A 636 -12.43 -13.49 -2.68
CA THR A 636 -11.80 -14.33 -3.67
C THR A 636 -10.36 -13.85 -3.86
N ASN A 637 -9.40 -14.77 -3.89
CA ASN A 637 -7.98 -14.43 -3.92
C ASN A 637 -7.64 -13.63 -5.19
N GLY A 638 -7.08 -12.43 -5.02
CA GLY A 638 -6.72 -11.53 -6.12
C GLY A 638 -7.90 -10.77 -6.74
N PHE A 639 -9.12 -10.93 -6.24
CA PHE A 639 -10.29 -10.23 -6.75
C PHE A 639 -10.64 -9.00 -5.92
N ILE A 640 -11.17 -8.01 -6.60
CA ILE A 640 -11.70 -6.81 -5.99
C ILE A 640 -13.16 -7.04 -5.57
N GLN A 641 -13.40 -7.08 -4.26
CA GLN A 641 -14.74 -7.21 -3.67
C GLN A 641 -15.22 -5.87 -3.12
N MET A 642 -16.40 -5.43 -3.55
CA MET A 642 -17.06 -4.24 -3.03
C MET A 642 -17.61 -4.49 -1.62
N ILE A 643 -17.31 -3.59 -0.69
CA ILE A 643 -17.74 -3.63 0.71
C ILE A 643 -18.51 -2.37 1.07
N LYS A 644 -19.35 -2.48 2.11
CA LYS A 644 -20.06 -1.34 2.69
C LYS A 644 -19.29 -0.88 3.92
N ILE A 645 -18.84 0.37 3.89
CA ILE A 645 -18.11 0.96 5.00
C ILE A 645 -19.06 1.22 6.19
N PRO A 646 -18.71 0.79 7.42
CA PRO A 646 -19.49 1.07 8.62
C PRO A 646 -19.40 2.56 9.00
N LEU A 647 -20.32 3.02 9.83
CA LEU A 647 -20.34 4.42 10.30
C LEU A 647 -19.28 4.71 11.39
N GLN A 648 -18.70 3.66 11.97
CA GLN A 648 -17.71 3.72 13.05
C GLN A 648 -16.34 3.26 12.54
N SER A 649 -15.28 3.67 13.22
CA SER A 649 -13.92 3.20 12.93
C SER A 649 -13.81 1.68 13.07
N PHE A 650 -13.00 1.06 12.22
CA PHE A 650 -12.88 -0.39 12.14
C PHE A 650 -11.47 -0.83 11.73
N ARG A 651 -11.19 -2.12 11.86
CA ARG A 651 -10.01 -2.81 11.35
C ARG A 651 -10.43 -3.82 10.30
N ILE A 652 -9.50 -4.23 9.45
CA ILE A 652 -9.72 -5.32 8.51
C ILE A 652 -9.18 -6.59 9.12
N GLY A 653 -10.07 -7.53 9.41
CA GLY A 653 -9.75 -8.92 9.64
C GLY A 653 -9.84 -9.71 8.34
N THR A 654 -9.03 -10.75 8.22
CA THR A 654 -9.12 -11.77 7.17
C THR A 654 -9.22 -13.12 7.84
N CYS A 655 -10.31 -13.85 7.60
CA CYS A 655 -10.53 -15.20 8.07
C CYS A 655 -10.37 -16.15 6.89
N ILE A 656 -9.47 -17.13 7.01
CA ILE A 656 -9.16 -18.08 5.96
C ILE A 656 -9.55 -19.48 6.39
N THR A 657 -10.29 -20.18 5.54
CA THR A 657 -10.48 -21.63 5.63
C THR A 657 -9.54 -22.30 4.63
N ARG A 658 -8.74 -23.25 5.11
CA ARG A 658 -7.86 -24.06 4.28
C ARG A 658 -8.57 -25.31 3.74
N HIS A 659 -8.02 -25.98 2.74
CA HIS A 659 -8.61 -27.22 2.19
C HIS A 659 -8.65 -28.38 3.21
N ASP A 660 -7.78 -28.36 4.21
CA ASP A 660 -7.79 -29.30 5.34
C ASP A 660 -8.84 -28.95 6.41
N GLY A 661 -9.61 -27.88 6.22
CA GLY A 661 -10.64 -27.39 7.15
C GLY A 661 -10.13 -26.50 8.28
N THR A 662 -8.82 -26.23 8.35
CA THR A 662 -8.25 -25.36 9.39
C THR A 662 -8.59 -23.88 9.14
N LEU A 663 -8.84 -23.14 10.23
CA LEU A 663 -9.12 -21.70 10.20
C LEU A 663 -7.87 -20.90 10.60
N ALA A 664 -7.62 -19.79 9.91
CA ALA A 664 -6.58 -18.83 10.24
C ALA A 664 -7.13 -17.40 10.21
N TYR A 665 -6.80 -16.60 11.23
CA TYR A 665 -7.26 -15.20 11.37
C TYR A 665 -6.07 -14.25 11.24
N ARG A 666 -6.26 -13.12 10.57
CA ARG A 666 -5.26 -12.08 10.38
C ARG A 666 -5.90 -10.70 10.53
N ASP A 667 -5.29 -9.84 11.34
CA ASP A 667 -5.75 -8.47 11.53
C ASP A 667 -4.77 -7.47 10.93
N GLU A 668 -5.30 -6.53 10.15
CA GLU A 668 -4.55 -5.35 9.75
C GLU A 668 -4.43 -4.38 10.95
N ARG A 669 -3.19 -4.03 11.30
CA ARG A 669 -2.89 -3.22 12.50
C ARG A 669 -3.38 -1.78 12.48
N PRO A 670 -3.43 -1.05 11.35
CA PRO A 670 -3.89 0.33 11.37
C PRO A 670 -5.39 0.42 11.63
N LEU A 671 -5.81 1.34 12.50
CA LEU A 671 -7.23 1.61 12.70
C LEU A 671 -7.72 2.48 11.54
N ILE A 672 -8.77 2.03 10.87
CA ILE A 672 -9.39 2.74 9.77
C ILE A 672 -10.48 3.63 10.35
N GLU A 673 -10.20 4.93 10.33
CA GLU A 673 -11.14 5.96 10.73
C GLU A 673 -12.14 6.26 9.60
N ILE A 674 -13.31 6.81 9.97
CA ILE A 674 -14.33 7.25 9.02
C ILE A 674 -14.43 8.76 9.03
N SER A 675 -14.45 9.36 7.84
CA SER A 675 -14.68 10.78 7.62
C SER A 675 -16.07 11.07 7.08
N ARG A 676 -16.61 12.22 7.49
CA ARG A 676 -17.83 12.83 6.92
C ARG A 676 -17.52 13.94 5.91
N ILE A 677 -16.24 14.20 5.67
CA ILE A 677 -15.77 15.11 4.64
C ILE A 677 -14.88 14.33 3.68
N MET A 678 -14.97 14.62 2.39
CA MET A 678 -14.11 14.04 1.37
C MET A 678 -13.64 15.15 0.45
N MET A 679 -12.46 14.97 -0.10
CA MET A 679 -11.98 15.77 -1.22
C MET A 679 -11.67 14.82 -2.37
N ILE A 680 -12.02 15.24 -3.57
CA ILE A 680 -11.72 14.55 -4.81
C ILE A 680 -10.94 15.54 -5.67
N VAL A 681 -9.68 15.23 -5.97
CA VAL A 681 -8.85 16.06 -6.85
C VAL A 681 -9.11 15.65 -8.30
N HIS A 682 -9.58 16.59 -9.11
CA HIS A 682 -9.88 16.44 -10.53
C HIS A 682 -8.72 17.03 -11.39
N ASN A 683 -8.65 16.62 -12.67
CA ASN A 683 -7.66 17.10 -13.65
C ASN A 683 -6.23 17.12 -13.10
N GLN A 684 -5.78 16.02 -12.51
CA GLN A 684 -4.41 15.86 -12.07
C GLN A 684 -3.55 15.60 -13.31
N PRO A 685 -2.68 16.54 -13.76
CA PRO A 685 -1.71 16.18 -14.78
C PRO A 685 -0.76 15.20 -14.11
N LEU A 686 -0.86 13.93 -14.50
CA LEU A 686 0.00 12.87 -13.98
C LEU A 686 1.47 13.28 -14.14
N VAL A 687 1.78 13.88 -15.29
CA VAL A 687 3.09 14.44 -15.58
C VAL A 687 2.95 15.93 -15.85
N ALA A 688 3.77 16.69 -15.17
CA ALA A 688 3.90 18.12 -15.27
C ALA A 688 5.25 18.50 -15.84
N ILE A 689 5.31 19.52 -16.69
CA ILE A 689 6.58 20.06 -17.16
C ILE A 689 7.18 20.95 -16.05
N SER A 690 8.50 20.94 -15.93
CA SER A 690 9.24 21.81 -15.01
C SER A 690 8.94 23.29 -15.29
N ASP A 691 8.89 24.08 -14.22
CA ASP A 691 8.70 25.54 -14.27
C ASP A 691 7.35 26.00 -14.87
N GLU A 692 6.33 25.14 -14.85
CA GLU A 692 4.96 25.44 -15.23
C GLU A 692 4.04 25.68 -14.01
N ARG A 693 2.90 26.32 -14.29
CA ARG A 693 1.81 26.49 -13.33
C ARG A 693 0.61 25.69 -13.76
N LEU A 694 0.22 24.75 -12.92
CA LEU A 694 -0.86 23.83 -13.19
C LEU A 694 -2.07 24.15 -12.34
N ASN A 695 -3.23 24.26 -12.97
CA ASN A 695 -4.51 24.37 -12.30
C ASN A 695 -5.01 22.97 -11.97
N VAL A 696 -4.88 22.57 -10.70
CA VAL A 696 -5.42 21.32 -10.21
C VAL A 696 -6.77 21.62 -9.56
N THR A 697 -7.85 21.10 -10.16
CA THR A 697 -9.22 21.30 -9.67
C THR A 697 -9.51 20.26 -8.58
N TYR A 698 -10.44 20.56 -7.68
CA TYR A 698 -10.91 19.59 -6.70
C TYR A 698 -12.33 19.90 -6.26
N ARG A 699 -13.00 18.89 -5.72
CA ARG A 699 -14.34 18.95 -5.17
C ARG A 699 -14.32 18.44 -3.74
N ILE A 700 -14.82 19.24 -2.81
CA ILE A 700 -15.01 18.86 -1.42
C ILE A 700 -16.49 18.49 -1.21
N GLN A 701 -16.75 17.34 -0.60
CA GLN A 701 -18.07 16.87 -0.25
C GLN A 701 -18.25 16.81 1.27
N ASN A 702 -19.35 17.36 1.77
CA ASN A 702 -19.75 17.29 3.18
C ASN A 702 -20.98 16.38 3.33
N ASP A 703 -20.79 15.20 3.92
CA ASP A 703 -21.87 14.25 4.22
C ASP A 703 -22.40 14.39 5.66
N ALA A 704 -21.86 15.31 6.47
CA ALA A 704 -22.44 15.58 7.77
C ALA A 704 -23.81 16.25 7.63
N ASN A 705 -24.70 16.01 8.60
CA ASN A 705 -26.04 16.64 8.65
C ASN A 705 -25.98 18.12 9.13
N ARG A 706 -24.82 18.77 9.02
CA ARG A 706 -24.58 20.15 9.41
C ARG A 706 -23.57 20.80 8.48
N SER A 707 -23.61 22.14 8.39
CA SER A 707 -22.54 22.88 7.74
C SER A 707 -21.24 22.74 8.53
N LEU A 708 -20.12 22.69 7.82
CA LEU A 708 -18.79 22.54 8.39
C LEU A 708 -17.90 23.70 7.93
N TYR A 709 -17.07 24.19 8.85
CA TYR A 709 -15.95 25.05 8.50
C TYR A 709 -14.72 24.17 8.26
N VAL A 710 -14.09 24.31 7.09
CA VAL A 710 -13.10 23.36 6.60
C VAL A 710 -11.83 24.07 6.18
N GLN A 711 -10.68 23.55 6.62
CA GLN A 711 -9.34 23.93 6.20
C GLN A 711 -8.79 22.90 5.22
N LEU A 712 -8.25 23.35 4.10
CA LEU A 712 -7.50 22.54 3.15
C LEU A 712 -6.03 22.96 3.14
N ASP A 713 -5.15 21.99 3.33
CA ASP A 713 -3.70 22.13 3.24
C ASP A 713 -3.10 21.13 2.24
N ILE A 714 -1.95 21.48 1.66
CA ILE A 714 -1.22 20.67 0.70
C ILE A 714 0.26 20.81 0.99
N ASP A 715 0.86 19.71 1.46
CA ASP A 715 2.26 19.70 1.86
C ASP A 715 3.17 20.07 0.68
N GLY A 716 4.11 20.97 0.94
CA GLY A 716 5.10 21.43 -0.04
C GLY A 716 4.57 22.37 -1.15
N VAL A 717 3.28 22.74 -1.17
CA VAL A 717 2.72 23.67 -2.18
C VAL A 717 2.09 24.90 -1.52
N LEU A 718 1.20 24.70 -0.54
CA LEU A 718 0.46 25.78 0.07
C LEU A 718 1.21 26.33 1.28
N LYS A 719 1.80 27.53 1.15
CA LYS A 719 2.36 28.25 2.30
C LYS A 719 1.27 28.71 3.29
N ASN A 720 0.02 28.83 2.83
CA ASN A 720 -1.16 29.22 3.61
C ASN A 720 -2.34 28.30 3.24
N SER A 721 -3.00 27.72 4.24
CA SER A 721 -4.16 26.86 4.03
C SER A 721 -5.37 27.65 3.49
N LYS A 722 -6.21 27.00 2.67
CA LYS A 722 -7.49 27.57 2.20
C LYS A 722 -8.61 27.21 3.17
N TRP A 723 -9.57 28.12 3.35
CA TRP A 723 -10.69 27.95 4.26
C TRP A 723 -12.05 28.04 3.58
N TYR A 724 -12.98 27.20 3.98
CA TYR A 724 -14.31 27.08 3.39
C TYR A 724 -15.40 26.94 4.45
N SER A 725 -16.58 27.49 4.16
CA SER A 725 -17.82 27.04 4.78
C SER A 725 -18.57 26.17 3.79
N ILE A 726 -18.85 24.92 4.17
CA ILE A 726 -19.44 23.91 3.30
C ILE A 726 -20.77 23.47 3.89
N ASN A 727 -21.86 23.73 3.17
CA ASN A 727 -23.20 23.35 3.59
C ASN A 727 -23.36 21.82 3.65
N SER A 728 -24.24 21.37 4.55
CA SER A 728 -24.67 19.97 4.64
C SER A 728 -25.08 19.43 3.27
N LYS A 729 -24.61 18.22 2.93
CA LYS A 729 -24.92 17.49 1.69
C LYS A 729 -24.65 18.26 0.39
N SER A 730 -23.87 19.33 0.45
CA SER A 730 -23.59 20.20 -0.69
C SER A 730 -22.11 20.11 -1.06
N PRO A 731 -21.76 19.71 -2.28
CA PRO A 731 -20.38 19.72 -2.74
C PRO A 731 -19.92 21.14 -3.05
N ARG A 732 -18.62 21.37 -2.94
CA ARG A 732 -17.96 22.62 -3.32
C ARG A 732 -16.75 22.31 -4.19
N SER A 733 -16.70 22.88 -5.39
CA SER A 733 -15.52 22.80 -6.26
C SER A 733 -14.68 24.07 -6.17
N ASP A 734 -13.36 23.92 -6.29
CA ASP A 734 -12.37 25.00 -6.36
C ASP A 734 -11.12 24.47 -7.08
N PHE A 735 -10.06 25.25 -7.19
CA PHE A 735 -8.78 24.83 -7.75
C PHE A 735 -7.61 25.39 -6.96
N ILE A 736 -6.46 24.74 -7.07
CA ILE A 736 -5.17 25.23 -6.60
C ILE A 736 -4.25 25.43 -7.80
N ILE A 737 -3.22 26.26 -7.61
CA ILE A 737 -2.13 26.38 -8.57
C ILE A 737 -0.92 25.68 -7.98
N ILE A 738 -0.43 24.66 -8.69
CA ILE A 738 0.84 24.01 -8.39
C ILE A 738 1.90 24.64 -9.28
N ASP A 739 2.91 25.25 -8.66
CA ASP A 739 4.06 25.83 -9.35
C ASP A 739 5.21 24.81 -9.33
N THR A 740 5.47 24.16 -10.46
CA THR A 740 6.40 23.03 -10.53
C THR A 740 7.85 23.45 -10.35
N SER A 741 8.16 24.76 -10.45
CA SER A 741 9.48 25.33 -10.12
C SER A 741 9.90 25.08 -8.67
N GLN A 742 8.94 24.80 -7.77
CA GLN A 742 9.21 24.41 -6.37
C GLN A 742 9.83 23.01 -6.25
N TYR A 743 9.83 22.24 -7.34
CA TYR A 743 10.30 20.87 -7.39
C TYR A 743 11.40 20.70 -8.44
N PRO A 744 12.57 21.35 -8.24
CA PRO A 744 13.64 21.31 -9.23
C PRO A 744 14.13 19.87 -9.45
N LEU A 745 14.39 19.54 -10.71
CA LEU A 745 14.81 18.21 -11.13
C LEU A 745 16.25 17.86 -10.73
N LYS A 746 17.09 18.83 -10.37
CA LYS A 746 18.46 18.62 -9.84
C LYS A 746 19.28 17.54 -10.61
N ASN A 747 19.40 17.68 -11.93
CA ASN A 747 20.05 16.75 -12.88
C ASN A 747 19.24 15.49 -13.28
N GLU A 748 17.97 15.42 -12.92
CA GLU A 748 17.05 14.36 -13.34
C GLU A 748 16.23 14.81 -14.55
N THR A 749 15.74 13.85 -15.34
CA THR A 749 14.80 14.14 -16.44
C THR A 749 13.34 14.04 -16.00
N VAL A 750 13.07 13.28 -14.93
CA VAL A 750 11.73 13.05 -14.36
C VAL A 750 11.87 12.79 -12.86
N ARG A 751 10.98 13.35 -12.05
CA ARG A 751 10.95 13.21 -10.59
C ARG A 751 9.53 12.91 -10.10
N PHE A 752 9.39 11.89 -9.26
CA PHE A 752 8.13 11.59 -8.56
C PHE A 752 7.96 12.45 -7.31
N ILE A 753 6.73 12.92 -7.08
CA ILE A 753 6.32 13.82 -6.00
C ILE A 753 4.98 13.34 -5.43
N PRO A 754 4.92 12.92 -4.16
CA PRO A 754 3.66 12.62 -3.49
C PRO A 754 3.03 13.92 -2.96
N LEU A 755 1.97 14.41 -3.59
CA LEU A 755 1.22 15.55 -3.07
C LEU A 755 0.24 15.06 -2.00
N ILE A 756 0.37 15.54 -0.77
CA ILE A 756 -0.49 15.13 0.35
C ILE A 756 -1.47 16.26 0.65
N PHE A 757 -2.73 16.02 0.35
CA PHE A 757 -3.83 16.92 0.66
C PHE A 757 -4.42 16.54 2.02
N THR A 758 -4.55 17.54 2.90
CA THR A 758 -5.12 17.37 4.24
C THR A 758 -6.33 18.28 4.40
N LEU A 759 -7.49 17.69 4.66
CA LEU A 759 -8.75 18.38 4.91
C LEU A 759 -9.14 18.23 6.38
N GLN A 760 -9.43 19.33 7.07
CA GLN A 760 -9.84 19.33 8.48
C GLN A 760 -11.13 20.11 8.67
N ALA A 761 -12.13 19.53 9.34
CA ALA A 761 -13.38 20.21 9.67
C ALA A 761 -13.48 20.56 11.15
N PHE A 762 -13.97 21.76 11.43
CA PHE A 762 -14.05 22.34 12.77
C PHE A 762 -15.50 22.60 13.19
N LYS A 763 -15.72 22.61 14.51
CA LYS A 763 -17.04 22.82 15.12
C LYS A 763 -17.53 24.27 15.02
N ASP A 764 -16.65 25.24 15.14
CA ASP A 764 -16.95 26.67 15.14
C ASP A 764 -16.27 27.40 13.96
N ASN A 765 -16.79 28.58 13.60
CA ASN A 765 -16.27 29.45 12.54
C ASN A 765 -15.02 30.26 12.96
N LYS A 766 -14.38 29.94 14.10
CA LYS A 766 -13.27 30.74 14.61
C LYS A 766 -11.97 30.28 13.97
N GLN A 767 -11.20 31.23 13.45
CA GLN A 767 -9.90 31.00 12.84
C GLN A 767 -8.84 30.85 13.93
N THR A 768 -8.95 29.80 14.76
CA THR A 768 -8.00 29.55 15.85
C THR A 768 -7.55 28.10 15.88
N ALA A 769 -6.26 27.88 16.11
CA ALA A 769 -5.63 26.56 16.26
C ALA A 769 -6.14 25.77 17.49
N SER A 770 -7.06 26.32 18.28
CA SER A 770 -7.63 25.71 19.49
C SER A 770 -9.00 25.04 19.27
N ASP A 771 -9.53 25.06 18.04
CA ASP A 771 -10.89 24.61 17.78
C ASP A 771 -10.98 23.08 17.66
N GLU A 772 -12.02 22.49 18.25
CA GLU A 772 -12.27 21.03 18.24
C GLU A 772 -12.44 20.52 16.80
N ILE A 773 -11.51 19.65 16.37
CA ILE A 773 -11.59 19.01 15.05
C ILE A 773 -12.63 17.90 15.09
N LEU A 774 -13.61 18.00 14.20
CA LEU A 774 -14.72 17.06 14.09
C LEU A 774 -14.40 15.90 13.14
N PHE A 775 -13.81 16.21 11.99
CA PHE A 775 -13.50 15.24 10.94
C PHE A 775 -12.20 15.62 10.26
N ARG A 776 -11.51 14.63 9.73
CA ARG A 776 -10.30 14.81 8.90
C ARG A 776 -10.41 13.96 7.65
N HIS A 777 -9.69 14.29 6.60
CA HIS A 777 -9.54 13.47 5.42
C HIS A 777 -8.19 13.74 4.78
N GLU A 778 -7.43 12.69 4.46
CA GLU A 778 -6.13 12.79 3.81
C GLU A 778 -6.15 12.04 2.48
N GLN A 779 -5.61 12.66 1.43
CA GLN A 779 -5.51 12.09 0.09
C GLN A 779 -4.08 12.27 -0.45
N ILE A 780 -3.44 11.19 -0.87
CA ILE A 780 -2.09 11.19 -1.46
C ILE A 780 -2.19 11.09 -2.97
N VAL A 781 -1.86 12.16 -3.69
CA VAL A 781 -1.90 12.22 -5.15
C VAL A 781 -0.49 11.99 -5.72
N PRO A 782 -0.28 10.94 -6.55
CA PRO A 782 0.98 10.78 -7.27
C PRO A 782 1.13 11.86 -8.34
N PHE A 783 2.29 12.51 -8.40
CA PHE A 783 2.57 13.60 -9.32
C PHE A 783 4.00 13.48 -9.86
N TYR A 784 4.21 13.58 -11.17
CA TYR A 784 5.54 13.57 -11.78
C TYR A 784 5.88 14.95 -12.33
N VAL A 785 7.10 15.42 -12.09
CA VAL A 785 7.65 16.61 -12.76
C VAL A 785 8.70 16.14 -13.74
N GLN A 786 8.72 16.68 -14.95
CA GLN A 786 9.66 16.31 -16.00
C GLN A 786 10.32 17.50 -16.67
N ASP A 787 11.43 17.23 -17.34
CA ASP A 787 12.14 18.21 -18.15
C ASP A 787 11.28 18.66 -19.35
N SER A 788 11.35 19.93 -19.70
CA SER A 788 10.66 20.51 -20.86
C SER A 788 11.05 19.85 -22.18
N ASP A 789 12.24 19.26 -22.28
CA ASP A 789 12.71 18.62 -23.51
C ASP A 789 12.01 17.27 -23.81
N ILE A 790 11.17 16.76 -22.90
CA ILE A 790 10.47 15.47 -23.03
C ILE A 790 8.95 15.73 -23.05
N HIS A 791 8.39 16.09 -24.20
CA HIS A 791 6.95 16.30 -24.32
C HIS A 791 6.19 14.96 -24.52
N LEU A 792 5.32 14.62 -23.57
CA LEU A 792 4.15 13.78 -23.82
C LEU A 792 3.07 14.69 -24.41
N GLU A 793 2.51 14.34 -25.57
CA GLU A 793 1.24 14.94 -25.96
C GLU A 793 0.18 14.31 -25.06
N ALA A 794 -0.13 14.96 -23.93
CA ALA A 794 -1.34 14.62 -23.20
C ALA A 794 -2.49 14.84 -24.17
N SER A 795 -3.26 13.79 -24.49
CA SER A 795 -4.48 13.94 -25.25
C SER A 795 -5.38 14.91 -24.49
N THR A 796 -5.47 16.15 -24.97
CA THR A 796 -6.28 17.22 -24.39
C THR A 796 -7.77 17.00 -24.65
N HIS A 797 -8.26 15.76 -24.57
CA HIS A 797 -9.65 15.39 -24.77
C HIS A 797 -10.47 15.37 -23.48
N PHE A 798 -10.01 16.07 -22.44
CA PHE A 798 -10.90 16.60 -21.41
C PHE A 798 -11.27 18.05 -21.74
N VAL A 799 -11.93 18.23 -22.89
CA VAL A 799 -12.56 19.51 -23.25
C VAL A 799 -13.85 19.63 -22.45
N ASN A 800 -13.93 20.71 -21.66
CA ASN A 800 -15.14 21.43 -21.26
C ASN A 800 -16.48 20.71 -21.55
N THR A 801 -17.07 20.13 -20.52
CA THR A 801 -18.53 20.15 -20.40
C THR A 801 -18.86 20.87 -19.10
N ALA A 802 -19.59 21.98 -19.27
CA ALA A 802 -19.97 22.96 -18.26
C ALA A 802 -20.86 22.41 -17.15
#